data_AF-A0A1G6M2Z3-F1
#
_entry.id   AF-A0A1G6M2Z3-F1
#
_cell.length_a   1.000
_cell.length_b   1.000
_cell.length_c   1.000
_cell.angle_alpha   90.00
_cell.angle_beta   90.00
_cell.angle_gamma   90.00
#
_symmetry.space_group_name_H-M   'P 1'
#
loop_
_entity.id
_entity.type
_entity.pdbx_description
1 polymer ?
#
loop_
_entity_poly.entity_id
_entity_poly.type
_entity_poly.pdbx_seq_one_letter_code
_entity_poly.pdbx_strand_id
1 'polypeptide(L)'
;MPNEEFAPEDLGFPATGCDPKSWFKNLGVFLYEGGASMHPERFAQAISKNEMGPPLLDRLPLLQALHRTLSALHSARKGELALESRITRLRMLYRFAERTGEPINMDTVVDIFLAWSQSLIRRTELTDDGGQYDRDLRPLSHPAAYQYCGTVARVLDLALKPVQNLMSLTNLKPLPRGAPNNSGKHEQPPANLTAGPQSTVPMETRTQHGVCVNLTFNGVNFGERDVPWNLNVLLYRGGAAAKARDVQTLISSGALGPPLYERLRLVRELHDELAARLAAGGSPHSTSDSIVGLRKFFQFADENNLSMTRETAVDAFCLWANSLVHRAQLSRDNSRHRKGKRKQSLKKSSAYKYGRSVAAPLNVVLERHTNVIELTRLKPPRQRKTAIGVQAEKQSLSDTFSFGHVLQDVCDALTIETIRVAPLPVVIALRSGELVPCDGSNAWAKMDQTTRLGKRYRLANIRIEAELCMFIGQTGMNLSQAHELTLRHFFYTGHIDSYQVRDHKGRRGGAVLFEIFKEYKPHFERYLEWRRTIFPHTDRLFPFIRQNGSLADTKFFGTLIQIVCKHAKVTYVPPQMLRGTRVNWFLRQTADPEITAEIGQHTTRTLLNAYHRPSLQRALGESTIFWQSVDPHSALPQAVGPGDCAGKEPKQSEQHPPGAPKPDCRRASGCLWCLNHRDVDSFDYIWALVTFKHLKTIELGKGAIPKKGDADPPSKAVIDRVDEKLRAFSESNEQRRGWVIEAELRIDEEDFHPSFSDEINESEGVA
;
A
#
# COMPACT_ATOMS: atom_id res chain seq x y z
N MET A 1 -19.28 -50.59 40.32
CA MET A 1 -18.81 -50.87 38.95
C MET A 1 -17.75 -49.82 38.65
N PRO A 2 -16.45 -50.15 38.58
CA PRO A 2 -15.45 -49.16 38.20
C PRO A 2 -15.66 -48.78 36.73
N ASN A 3 -15.60 -47.49 36.44
CA ASN A 3 -15.78 -46.89 35.12
C ASN A 3 -14.96 -47.65 34.07
N GLU A 4 -15.61 -48.45 33.23
CA GLU A 4 -15.02 -48.93 31.99
C GLU A 4 -14.64 -47.70 31.15
N GLU A 5 -13.38 -47.63 30.75
CA GLU A 5 -12.80 -46.56 29.93
C GLU A 5 -13.43 -46.61 28.53
N PHE A 6 -14.57 -45.94 28.33
CA PHE A 6 -15.12 -45.75 26.98
C PHE A 6 -14.24 -44.75 26.24
N ALA A 7 -13.44 -45.23 25.29
CA ALA A 7 -12.80 -44.34 24.34
C ALA A 7 -13.89 -43.64 23.50
N PRO A 8 -13.71 -42.40 23.02
CA PRO A 8 -14.67 -41.75 22.11
C PRO A 8 -15.02 -42.61 20.89
N GLU A 9 -14.12 -43.51 20.53
CA GLU A 9 -14.22 -44.49 19.43
C GLU A 9 -15.34 -45.51 19.68
N ASP A 10 -15.46 -45.97 20.93
CA ASP A 10 -16.50 -46.92 21.38
C ASP A 10 -17.89 -46.26 21.43
N LEU A 11 -17.93 -44.92 21.46
CA LEU A 11 -19.16 -44.12 21.50
C LEU A 11 -19.61 -43.62 20.11
N GLY A 12 -18.96 -44.10 19.05
CA GLY A 12 -19.32 -43.83 17.66
C GLY A 12 -18.65 -42.59 17.04
N PHE A 13 -17.56 -42.11 17.62
CA PHE A 13 -16.74 -41.03 17.05
C PHE A 13 -15.47 -41.60 16.36
N PRO A 14 -14.94 -40.95 15.31
CA PRO A 14 -13.76 -41.47 14.60
C PRO A 14 -12.50 -41.49 15.48
N ALA A 15 -11.59 -42.43 15.18
CA ALA A 15 -10.39 -42.65 15.97
C ALA A 15 -9.51 -41.39 16.18
N THR A 16 -9.05 -41.21 17.41
CA THR A 16 -8.25 -40.08 17.90
C THR A 16 -6.80 -40.17 17.37
N GLY A 17 -6.61 -40.07 16.06
CA GLY A 17 -5.26 -40.15 15.45
C GLY A 17 -5.12 -39.69 14.00
N CYS A 18 -6.21 -39.40 13.28
CA CYS A 18 -6.11 -39.16 11.84
C CYS A 18 -5.86 -37.70 11.41
N ASP A 19 -6.05 -36.70 12.28
CA ASP A 19 -5.55 -35.32 12.14
C ASP A 19 -5.91 -34.52 13.42
N PRO A 20 -4.96 -34.19 14.32
CA PRO A 20 -5.25 -33.45 15.55
C PRO A 20 -5.79 -32.03 15.32
N LYS A 21 -5.75 -31.52 14.08
CA LYS A 21 -6.25 -30.18 13.71
C LYS A 21 -7.70 -30.17 13.22
N SER A 22 -8.29 -31.34 12.95
CA SER A 22 -9.64 -31.44 12.39
C SER A 22 -10.71 -31.44 13.50
N TRP A 23 -11.25 -30.26 13.83
CA TRP A 23 -12.35 -30.06 14.79
C TRP A 23 -13.57 -30.95 14.58
N PHE A 24 -13.85 -31.34 13.34
CA PHE A 24 -14.95 -32.24 13.00
C PHE A 24 -14.82 -33.63 13.68
N LYS A 25 -13.58 -34.08 13.91
CA LYS A 25 -13.28 -35.34 14.62
C LYS A 25 -13.24 -35.17 16.14
N ASN A 26 -13.39 -33.94 16.65
CA ASN A 26 -13.23 -33.59 18.07
C ASN A 26 -14.55 -33.25 18.77
N LEU A 27 -15.72 -33.57 18.21
CA LEU A 27 -17.02 -33.37 18.91
C LEU A 27 -17.13 -34.19 20.19
N GLY A 28 -16.38 -35.28 20.32
CA GLY A 28 -16.28 -36.07 21.55
C GLY A 28 -15.79 -35.26 22.76
N VAL A 29 -15.12 -34.12 22.54
CA VAL A 29 -14.73 -33.20 23.63
C VAL A 29 -15.92 -32.73 24.45
N PHE A 30 -17.09 -32.60 23.84
CA PHE A 30 -18.30 -32.14 24.53
C PHE A 30 -18.94 -33.20 25.44
N LEU A 31 -18.48 -34.45 25.39
CA LEU A 31 -18.90 -35.47 26.36
C LEU A 31 -18.35 -35.22 27.75
N TYR A 32 -17.31 -34.39 27.89
CA TYR A 32 -16.64 -34.19 29.18
C TYR A 32 -16.93 -32.79 29.72
N GLU A 33 -17.00 -32.67 31.04
CA GLU A 33 -17.11 -31.38 31.71
C GLU A 33 -15.88 -30.51 31.45
N GLY A 34 -16.07 -29.24 31.11
CA GLY A 34 -14.98 -28.32 30.73
C GLY A 34 -14.40 -28.59 29.34
N GLY A 35 -14.86 -29.61 28.64
CA GLY A 35 -14.38 -29.96 27.31
C GLY A 35 -14.62 -28.87 26.27
N ALA A 36 -15.71 -28.09 26.39
CA ALA A 36 -15.96 -26.97 25.49
C ALA A 36 -14.89 -25.85 25.60
N SER A 37 -14.20 -25.76 26.72
CA SER A 37 -13.11 -24.81 26.99
C SER A 37 -11.73 -25.32 26.56
N MET A 38 -11.57 -26.63 26.37
CA MET A 38 -10.30 -27.25 26.01
C MET A 38 -9.89 -27.01 24.54
N HIS A 39 -8.58 -26.99 24.28
CA HIS A 39 -8.04 -26.97 22.91
C HIS A 39 -8.00 -28.40 22.35
N PRO A 40 -8.37 -28.67 21.08
CA PRO A 40 -8.49 -30.03 20.56
C PRO A 40 -7.21 -30.83 20.62
N GLU A 41 -6.07 -30.18 20.36
CA GLU A 41 -4.76 -30.82 20.40
C GLU A 41 -4.40 -31.33 21.81
N ARG A 42 -5.05 -30.79 22.85
CA ARG A 42 -4.82 -31.18 24.25
C ARG A 42 -5.81 -32.25 24.74
N PHE A 43 -6.89 -32.50 24.01
CA PHE A 43 -7.98 -33.39 24.42
C PHE A 43 -7.55 -34.86 24.50
N ALA A 44 -6.91 -35.38 23.46
CA ALA A 44 -6.41 -36.77 23.45
C ALA A 44 -5.42 -37.01 24.60
N GLN A 45 -4.55 -36.03 24.87
CA GLN A 45 -3.61 -36.09 25.99
C GLN A 45 -4.34 -36.05 27.35
N ALA A 46 -5.34 -35.18 27.51
CA ALA A 46 -6.09 -35.04 28.75
C ALA A 46 -6.91 -36.30 29.09
N ILE A 47 -7.52 -36.97 28.09
CA ILE A 47 -8.16 -38.28 28.27
C ILE A 47 -7.13 -39.34 28.67
N SER A 48 -6.00 -39.44 27.95
CA SER A 48 -4.96 -40.44 28.26
C SER A 48 -4.35 -40.29 29.67
N LYS A 49 -4.43 -39.08 30.23
CA LYS A 49 -3.96 -38.74 31.59
C LYS A 49 -5.08 -38.75 32.63
N ASN A 50 -6.30 -39.11 32.24
CA ASN A 50 -7.50 -39.14 33.08
C ASN A 50 -7.83 -37.77 33.74
N GLU A 51 -7.52 -36.67 33.06
CA GLU A 51 -7.70 -35.29 33.55
C GLU A 51 -9.14 -34.75 33.36
N MET A 52 -10.01 -35.47 32.65
CA MET A 52 -11.33 -34.97 32.17
C MET A 52 -12.55 -35.51 32.92
N GLY A 53 -12.38 -36.40 33.90
CA GLY A 53 -13.48 -37.09 34.57
C GLY A 53 -14.25 -38.06 33.67
N PRO A 54 -15.34 -38.70 34.16
CA PRO A 54 -16.14 -39.62 33.37
C PRO A 54 -16.93 -38.89 32.26
N PRO A 55 -17.22 -39.54 31.11
CA PRO A 55 -18.05 -38.95 30.08
C PRO A 55 -19.51 -38.79 30.54
N LEU A 56 -20.09 -37.64 30.23
CA LEU A 56 -21.49 -37.27 30.43
C LEU A 56 -22.34 -37.92 29.33
N LEU A 57 -22.77 -39.15 29.60
CA LEU A 57 -23.48 -40.00 28.63
C LEU A 57 -24.85 -39.44 28.21
N ASP A 58 -25.47 -38.58 29.01
CA ASP A 58 -26.71 -37.87 28.68
C ASP A 58 -26.56 -36.94 27.46
N ARG A 59 -25.33 -36.43 27.21
CA ARG A 59 -25.01 -35.62 26.03
C ARG A 59 -24.88 -36.43 24.74
N LEU A 60 -24.71 -37.75 24.83
CA LEU A 60 -24.35 -38.62 23.72
C LEU A 60 -25.38 -38.61 22.57
N PRO A 61 -26.70 -38.73 22.80
CA PRO A 61 -27.69 -38.72 21.72
C PRO A 61 -27.67 -37.41 20.91
N LEU A 62 -27.54 -36.27 21.61
CA LEU A 62 -27.44 -34.95 21.00
C LEU A 62 -26.14 -34.82 20.18
N LEU A 63 -25.02 -35.26 20.72
CA LEU A 63 -23.74 -35.19 20.02
C LEU A 63 -23.68 -36.10 18.79
N GLN A 64 -24.30 -37.27 18.84
CA GLN A 64 -24.44 -38.15 17.68
C GLN A 64 -25.35 -37.53 16.61
N ALA A 65 -26.42 -36.83 17.00
CA ALA A 65 -27.27 -36.08 16.07
C ALA A 65 -26.52 -34.90 15.42
N LEU A 66 -25.76 -34.13 16.22
CA LEU A 66 -24.89 -33.06 15.74
C LEU A 66 -23.79 -33.57 14.82
N HIS A 67 -23.14 -34.69 15.16
CA HIS A 67 -22.11 -35.33 14.35
C HIS A 67 -22.67 -35.75 13.00
N ARG A 68 -23.80 -36.47 12.96
CA ARG A 68 -24.48 -36.83 11.69
C ARG A 68 -24.80 -35.62 10.83
N THR A 69 -25.32 -34.55 11.45
CA THR A 69 -25.68 -33.30 10.77
C THR A 69 -24.47 -32.58 10.19
N LEU A 70 -23.41 -32.44 10.99
CA LEU A 70 -22.17 -31.79 10.57
C LEU A 70 -21.44 -32.64 9.51
N SER A 71 -21.53 -33.97 9.58
CA SER A 71 -21.00 -34.91 8.58
C SER A 71 -21.71 -34.78 7.24
N ALA A 72 -23.04 -34.73 7.25
CA ALA A 72 -23.85 -34.47 6.07
C ALA A 72 -23.55 -33.08 5.46
N LEU A 73 -23.33 -32.08 6.31
CA LEU A 73 -22.97 -30.74 5.87
C LEU A 73 -21.54 -30.64 5.31
N HIS A 74 -20.62 -31.46 5.80
CA HIS A 74 -19.24 -31.56 5.31
C HIS A 74 -19.17 -32.27 3.94
N SER A 75 -19.85 -33.41 3.81
CA SER A 75 -19.94 -34.18 2.56
C SER A 75 -20.62 -33.40 1.43
N ALA A 76 -21.53 -32.47 1.74
CA ALA A 76 -22.20 -31.57 0.80
C ALA A 76 -21.32 -30.39 0.25
N ARG A 77 -20.00 -30.56 0.12
CA ARG A 77 -19.02 -29.59 -0.45
C ARG A 77 -18.97 -28.19 0.20
N LYS A 78 -19.43 -28.01 1.44
CA LYS A 78 -19.17 -26.75 2.19
C LYS A 78 -17.77 -26.84 2.80
N GLY A 79 -16.85 -25.99 2.32
CA GLY A 79 -15.43 -26.01 2.71
C GLY A 79 -15.18 -26.03 4.23
N GLU A 80 -14.04 -26.60 4.61
CA GLU A 80 -13.57 -26.86 5.99
C GLU A 80 -13.73 -25.65 6.94
N LEU A 81 -13.43 -24.44 6.45
CA LEU A 81 -13.60 -23.17 7.19
C LEU A 81 -15.04 -22.89 7.65
N ALA A 82 -16.05 -23.30 6.88
CA ALA A 82 -17.45 -23.12 7.24
C ALA A 82 -17.88 -24.09 8.36
N LEU A 83 -17.23 -25.25 8.43
CA LEU A 83 -17.47 -26.26 9.46
C LEU A 83 -16.83 -25.86 10.79
N GLU A 84 -15.57 -25.41 10.76
CA GLU A 84 -14.87 -24.85 11.93
C GLU A 84 -15.65 -23.69 12.55
N SER A 85 -16.18 -22.79 11.72
CA SER A 85 -17.00 -21.67 12.19
C SER A 85 -18.25 -22.13 12.93
N ARG A 86 -18.92 -23.20 12.49
CA ARG A 86 -20.12 -23.76 13.15
C ARG A 86 -19.79 -24.43 14.46
N ILE A 87 -18.73 -25.25 14.48
CA ILE A 87 -18.27 -25.91 15.70
C ILE A 87 -17.87 -24.88 16.75
N THR A 88 -17.16 -23.81 16.34
CA THR A 88 -16.80 -22.69 17.23
C THR A 88 -18.04 -22.06 17.87
N ARG A 89 -19.17 -21.93 17.15
CA ARG A 89 -20.41 -21.39 17.73
C ARG A 89 -21.11 -22.38 18.66
N LEU A 90 -21.10 -23.67 18.34
CA LEU A 90 -21.61 -24.71 19.25
C LEU A 90 -20.83 -24.73 20.57
N ARG A 91 -19.50 -24.55 20.53
CA ARG A 91 -18.69 -24.42 21.75
C ARG A 91 -19.19 -23.31 22.67
N MET A 92 -19.60 -22.18 22.12
CA MET A 92 -20.13 -21.07 22.92
C MET A 92 -21.43 -21.45 23.63
N LEU A 93 -22.28 -22.27 23.02
CA LEU A 93 -23.50 -22.80 23.65
C LEU A 93 -23.17 -23.78 24.78
N TYR A 94 -22.25 -24.74 24.53
CA TYR A 94 -21.85 -25.72 25.56
C TYR A 94 -21.16 -25.05 26.75
N ARG A 95 -20.28 -24.06 26.52
CA ARG A 95 -19.68 -23.27 27.61
C ARG A 95 -20.72 -22.49 28.41
N PHE A 96 -21.77 -21.99 27.74
CA PHE A 96 -22.86 -21.33 28.43
C PHE A 96 -23.58 -22.29 29.37
N ALA A 97 -23.93 -23.49 28.89
CA ALA A 97 -24.56 -24.54 29.68
C ALA A 97 -23.71 -24.97 30.89
N GLU A 98 -22.41 -25.23 30.65
CA GLU A 98 -21.45 -25.61 31.70
C GLU A 98 -21.34 -24.51 32.78
N ARG A 99 -21.32 -23.24 32.38
CA ARG A 99 -21.24 -22.12 33.33
C ARG A 99 -22.53 -21.92 34.12
N THR A 100 -23.70 -22.17 33.52
CA THR A 100 -24.98 -22.06 34.22
C THR A 100 -25.30 -23.30 35.05
N GLY A 101 -24.49 -24.37 34.95
CA GLY A 101 -24.75 -25.65 35.60
C GLY A 101 -25.95 -26.40 34.99
N GLU A 102 -26.39 -26.01 33.79
CA GLU A 102 -27.57 -26.59 33.14
C GLU A 102 -27.15 -27.79 32.27
N PRO A 103 -27.77 -28.98 32.43
CA PRO A 103 -27.40 -30.16 31.65
C PRO A 103 -27.86 -29.99 30.19
N ILE A 104 -26.94 -30.13 29.22
CA ILE A 104 -27.24 -29.98 27.78
C ILE A 104 -27.40 -31.33 27.09
N ASN A 105 -28.64 -31.75 26.87
CA ASN A 105 -29.01 -33.00 26.21
C ASN A 105 -30.15 -32.78 25.20
N MET A 106 -30.71 -33.86 24.64
CA MET A 106 -31.77 -33.76 23.61
C MET A 106 -33.02 -33.00 24.09
N ASP A 107 -33.36 -33.12 25.37
CA ASP A 107 -34.59 -32.55 25.92
C ASP A 107 -34.40 -31.08 26.33
N THR A 108 -33.20 -30.70 26.76
CA THR A 108 -32.90 -29.37 27.32
C THR A 108 -32.22 -28.42 26.35
N VAL A 109 -31.68 -28.90 25.22
CA VAL A 109 -30.87 -28.07 24.30
C VAL A 109 -31.62 -26.87 23.73
N VAL A 110 -32.94 -26.98 23.57
CA VAL A 110 -33.77 -25.87 23.08
C VAL A 110 -33.86 -24.76 24.14
N ASP A 111 -34.15 -25.10 25.39
CA ASP A 111 -34.25 -24.14 26.48
C ASP A 111 -32.90 -23.47 26.76
N ILE A 112 -31.81 -24.24 26.71
CA ILE A 112 -30.45 -23.72 26.84
C ILE A 112 -30.11 -22.79 25.68
N PHE A 113 -30.52 -23.12 24.44
CA PHE A 113 -30.35 -22.24 23.30
C PHE A 113 -31.11 -20.92 23.47
N LEU A 114 -32.34 -20.95 23.98
CA LEU A 114 -33.14 -19.75 24.24
C LEU A 114 -32.51 -18.89 25.34
N ALA A 115 -32.11 -19.49 26.45
CA ALA A 115 -31.40 -18.80 27.54
C ALA A 115 -30.08 -18.19 27.06
N TRP A 116 -29.32 -18.92 26.23
CA TRP A 116 -28.10 -18.43 25.61
C TRP A 116 -28.38 -17.24 24.67
N SER A 117 -29.46 -17.29 23.89
CA SER A 117 -29.85 -16.18 23.00
C SER A 117 -30.17 -14.90 23.78
N GLN A 118 -30.85 -15.02 24.93
CA GLN A 118 -31.11 -13.89 25.82
C GLN A 118 -29.82 -13.34 26.43
N SER A 119 -28.88 -14.20 26.81
CA SER A 119 -27.55 -13.78 27.28
C SER A 119 -26.80 -12.99 26.21
N LEU A 120 -26.90 -13.40 24.93
CA LEU A 120 -26.31 -12.65 23.83
C LEU A 120 -26.98 -11.30 23.60
N ILE A 121 -28.31 -11.18 23.75
CA ILE A 121 -29.04 -9.90 23.66
C ILE A 121 -28.55 -8.94 24.75
N ARG A 122 -28.46 -9.39 26.01
CA ARG A 122 -27.94 -8.56 27.11
C ARG A 122 -26.53 -8.05 26.82
N ARG A 123 -25.67 -8.87 26.20
CA ARG A 123 -24.33 -8.44 25.77
C ARG A 123 -24.32 -7.40 24.65
N THR A 124 -25.42 -7.24 23.92
CA THR A 124 -25.57 -6.18 22.92
C THR A 124 -25.96 -4.83 23.53
N GLU A 125 -26.47 -4.86 24.76
CA GLU A 125 -26.90 -3.68 25.52
C GLU A 125 -25.80 -3.16 26.46
N LEU A 126 -24.75 -3.95 26.71
CA LEU A 126 -23.57 -3.53 27.48
C LEU A 126 -22.76 -2.47 26.72
N THR A 127 -22.44 -1.37 27.41
CA THR A 127 -21.44 -0.39 26.97
C THR A 127 -20.01 -0.91 27.23
N ASP A 128 -19.03 -0.38 26.51
CA ASP A 128 -17.63 -0.79 26.65
C ASP A 128 -16.98 0.07 27.76
N ASP A 129 -17.19 -0.33 29.02
CA ASP A 129 -16.86 0.48 30.21
C ASP A 129 -15.35 0.47 30.54
N GLY A 130 -14.51 -0.13 29.71
CA GLY A 130 -13.09 -0.31 29.98
C GLY A 130 -12.77 -1.32 31.09
N GLY A 131 -13.77 -2.05 31.60
CA GLY A 131 -13.61 -3.11 32.58
C GLY A 131 -12.92 -4.36 32.04
N GLN A 132 -12.24 -5.09 32.91
CA GLN A 132 -11.58 -6.36 32.59
C GLN A 132 -12.62 -7.50 32.54
N TYR A 133 -13.40 -7.56 31.45
CA TYR A 133 -14.38 -8.63 31.28
C TYR A 133 -13.70 -9.96 30.91
N ASP A 134 -14.23 -11.06 31.48
CA ASP A 134 -14.01 -12.40 30.94
C ASP A 134 -14.30 -12.42 29.42
N ARG A 135 -13.53 -13.19 28.65
CA ARG A 135 -13.51 -13.17 27.18
C ARG A 135 -14.90 -13.40 26.57
N ASP A 136 -15.75 -14.13 27.30
CA ASP A 136 -17.12 -14.49 26.92
C ASP A 136 -18.20 -13.52 27.43
N LEU A 137 -17.86 -12.50 28.24
CA LEU A 137 -18.76 -11.44 28.72
C LEU A 137 -18.58 -10.10 27.98
N ARG A 138 -17.67 -10.05 26.99
CA ARG A 138 -17.42 -8.82 26.23
C ARG A 138 -18.67 -8.31 25.50
N PRO A 139 -18.83 -6.98 25.40
CA PRO A 139 -19.87 -6.37 24.56
C PRO A 139 -19.86 -6.98 23.16
N LEU A 140 -21.04 -7.32 22.65
CA LEU A 140 -21.20 -7.98 21.36
C LEU A 140 -22.13 -7.15 20.48
N SER A 141 -21.74 -6.88 19.23
CA SER A 141 -22.64 -6.17 18.32
C SER A 141 -23.89 -7.02 17.99
N HIS A 142 -25.06 -6.39 17.88
CA HIS A 142 -26.30 -7.06 17.47
C HIS A 142 -26.19 -7.90 16.17
N PRO A 143 -25.49 -7.47 15.10
CA PRO A 143 -25.26 -8.33 13.93
C PRO A 143 -24.48 -9.62 14.25
N ALA A 144 -23.50 -9.54 15.15
CA ALA A 144 -22.73 -10.70 15.58
C ALA A 144 -23.59 -11.65 16.43
N ALA A 145 -24.37 -11.13 17.39
CA ALA A 145 -25.33 -11.92 18.16
C ALA A 145 -26.31 -12.68 17.25
N TYR A 146 -26.92 -11.98 16.29
CA TYR A 146 -27.82 -12.58 15.30
C TYR A 146 -27.13 -13.66 14.45
N GLN A 147 -25.89 -13.42 14.00
CA GLN A 147 -25.12 -14.41 13.24
C GLN A 147 -24.77 -15.64 14.08
N TYR A 148 -24.47 -15.47 15.37
CA TYR A 148 -24.05 -16.54 16.27
C TYR A 148 -25.24 -17.45 16.56
N CYS A 149 -26.37 -16.88 17.00
CA CYS A 149 -27.63 -17.60 17.19
C CYS A 149 -28.08 -18.27 15.90
N GLY A 150 -28.09 -17.55 14.76
CA GLY A 150 -28.54 -18.11 13.49
C GLY A 150 -27.65 -19.22 12.94
N THR A 151 -26.39 -19.30 13.36
CA THR A 151 -25.51 -20.41 12.99
C THR A 151 -25.81 -21.65 13.84
N VAL A 152 -26.02 -21.49 15.14
CA VAL A 152 -26.34 -22.59 16.06
C VAL A 152 -27.75 -23.12 15.81
N ALA A 153 -28.74 -22.25 15.68
CA ALA A 153 -30.13 -22.59 15.36
C ALA A 153 -30.21 -23.48 14.12
N ARG A 154 -29.56 -23.10 13.01
CA ARG A 154 -29.55 -23.91 11.78
C ARG A 154 -28.93 -25.30 11.95
N VAL A 155 -27.96 -25.45 12.86
CA VAL A 155 -27.36 -26.77 13.11
C VAL A 155 -28.27 -27.59 14.01
N LEU A 156 -28.87 -26.99 15.04
CA LEU A 156 -29.83 -27.64 15.93
C LEU A 156 -31.13 -28.02 15.20
N ASP A 157 -31.71 -27.14 14.38
CA ASP A 157 -32.90 -27.40 13.56
C ASP A 157 -32.71 -28.66 12.68
N LEU A 158 -31.51 -28.81 12.10
CA LEU A 158 -31.15 -29.97 11.28
C LEU A 158 -30.87 -31.23 12.12
N ALA A 159 -30.27 -31.08 13.30
CA ALA A 159 -29.92 -32.20 14.18
C ALA A 159 -31.14 -32.79 14.89
N LEU A 160 -32.09 -31.94 15.28
CA LEU A 160 -33.26 -32.32 16.06
C LEU A 160 -34.41 -32.84 15.19
N LYS A 161 -34.50 -32.45 13.90
CA LYS A 161 -35.62 -32.74 12.96
C LYS A 161 -37.00 -32.28 13.48
N PRO A 162 -37.94 -31.96 12.58
CA PRO A 162 -38.27 -30.56 12.31
C PRO A 162 -38.75 -29.81 13.57
N VAL A 163 -37.81 -29.22 14.31
CA VAL A 163 -38.14 -28.20 15.31
C VAL A 163 -38.38 -26.89 14.56
N GLN A 164 -39.47 -26.21 14.90
CA GLN A 164 -39.92 -24.96 14.29
C GLN A 164 -38.81 -23.90 14.38
N ASN A 165 -38.10 -23.66 13.27
CA ASN A 165 -37.22 -22.51 13.03
C ASN A 165 -36.72 -21.85 14.31
N LEU A 166 -35.75 -22.44 15.04
CA LEU A 166 -35.39 -22.00 16.39
C LEU A 166 -35.11 -20.49 16.51
N MET A 167 -34.68 -19.84 15.43
CA MET A 167 -34.51 -18.39 15.38
C MET A 167 -35.80 -17.60 15.62
N SER A 168 -36.97 -18.10 15.22
CA SER A 168 -38.26 -17.43 15.47
C SER A 168 -38.69 -17.44 16.94
N LEU A 169 -38.11 -18.33 17.75
CA LEU A 169 -38.35 -18.39 19.19
C LEU A 169 -37.45 -17.41 19.98
N THR A 170 -36.47 -16.80 19.32
CA THR A 170 -35.56 -15.82 19.95
C THR A 170 -36.09 -14.39 19.80
N ASN A 171 -35.76 -13.53 20.76
CA ASN A 171 -36.03 -12.09 20.67
C ASN A 171 -35.05 -11.33 19.73
N LEU A 172 -34.13 -12.04 19.08
CA LEU A 172 -33.16 -11.46 18.15
C LEU A 172 -33.82 -11.19 16.79
N LYS A 173 -34.22 -9.93 16.57
CA LYS A 173 -34.86 -9.53 15.31
C LYS A 173 -33.86 -9.51 14.14
N PRO A 174 -34.24 -9.93 12.92
CA PRO A 174 -33.43 -9.71 11.74
C PRO A 174 -33.22 -8.20 11.52
N LEU A 175 -31.99 -7.81 11.21
CA LEU A 175 -31.68 -6.41 10.89
C LEU A 175 -32.46 -5.96 9.63
N PRO A 176 -32.90 -4.69 9.57
CA PRO A 176 -33.44 -4.11 8.34
C PRO A 176 -32.47 -4.36 7.18
N ARG A 177 -32.98 -4.80 6.02
CA ARG A 177 -32.17 -5.21 4.86
C ARG A 177 -31.22 -4.08 4.44
N GLY A 178 -29.94 -4.22 4.80
CA GLY A 178 -28.88 -3.22 4.57
C GLY A 178 -27.56 -3.48 5.31
N ALA A 179 -27.45 -4.50 6.16
CA ALA A 179 -26.21 -4.86 6.86
C ALA A 179 -25.44 -5.98 6.13
N PRO A 180 -24.12 -5.84 5.88
CA PRO A 180 -23.36 -6.83 5.13
C PRO A 180 -23.06 -8.07 5.98
N ASN A 181 -23.57 -9.23 5.58
CA ASN A 181 -23.22 -10.52 6.18
C ASN A 181 -21.89 -11.03 5.61
N ASN A 182 -20.89 -11.17 6.48
CA ASN A 182 -19.66 -11.91 6.19
C ASN A 182 -19.87 -13.40 6.50
N SER A 183 -20.27 -14.15 5.48
CA SER A 183 -20.09 -15.60 5.43
C SER A 183 -19.95 -15.99 3.97
N GLY A 184 -18.75 -16.42 3.58
CA GLY A 184 -18.47 -16.90 2.24
C GLY A 184 -19.16 -18.24 1.99
N LYS A 185 -19.76 -18.39 0.81
CA LYS A 185 -20.09 -19.69 0.23
C LYS A 185 -19.47 -19.74 -1.17
N HIS A 186 -18.62 -20.74 -1.36
CA HIS A 186 -18.31 -21.33 -2.64
C HIS A 186 -19.38 -22.38 -2.95
N GLU A 187 -20.00 -22.30 -4.11
CA GLU A 187 -20.65 -23.43 -4.78
C GLU A 187 -19.85 -23.72 -6.05
N GLN A 188 -19.49 -24.99 -6.25
CA GLN A 188 -18.98 -25.54 -7.51
C GLN A 188 -20.16 -26.21 -8.25
N PRO A 189 -20.28 -26.06 -9.58
CA PRO A 189 -21.20 -26.85 -10.39
C PRO A 189 -20.62 -28.24 -10.75
N PRO A 190 -21.44 -29.18 -11.26
CA PRO A 190 -21.10 -30.59 -11.41
C PRO A 190 -20.33 -30.89 -12.71
N ALA A 191 -19.65 -32.04 -12.72
CA ALA A 191 -19.00 -32.62 -13.88
C ALA A 191 -20.00 -33.42 -14.72
N ASN A 192 -19.97 -33.29 -16.07
CA ASN A 192 -19.71 -34.41 -16.98
C ASN A 192 -19.80 -34.08 -18.49
N LEU A 193 -18.90 -34.75 -19.22
CA LEU A 193 -18.98 -35.30 -20.59
C LEU A 193 -18.57 -34.45 -21.83
N THR A 194 -17.82 -35.15 -22.67
CA THR A 194 -17.14 -34.85 -23.93
C THR A 194 -18.05 -34.52 -25.12
N ALA A 195 -17.69 -33.54 -25.94
CA ALA A 195 -17.95 -33.48 -27.41
C ALA A 195 -17.11 -32.38 -28.09
N GLY A 196 -16.72 -32.61 -29.36
CA GLY A 196 -15.78 -31.82 -30.17
C GLY A 196 -16.28 -30.47 -30.74
N PRO A 197 -15.52 -29.84 -31.66
CA PRO A 197 -15.59 -28.40 -31.93
C PRO A 197 -16.65 -28.07 -32.99
N GLN A 198 -17.59 -27.16 -32.70
CA GLN A 198 -18.41 -26.51 -33.73
C GLN A 198 -18.72 -25.03 -33.44
N SER A 199 -18.38 -24.24 -34.45
CA SER A 199 -18.91 -22.97 -34.97
C SER A 199 -19.84 -22.06 -34.14
N THR A 200 -19.55 -20.76 -34.28
CA THR A 200 -20.15 -19.55 -33.71
C THR A 200 -21.55 -19.20 -34.22
N VAL A 201 -22.55 -19.08 -33.32
CA VAL A 201 -23.77 -18.23 -33.44
C VAL A 201 -24.19 -17.79 -32.01
N PRO A 202 -24.68 -16.55 -31.75
CA PRO A 202 -25.03 -16.10 -30.40
C PRO A 202 -26.33 -16.77 -29.93
N MET A 203 -26.31 -17.36 -28.73
CA MET A 203 -27.45 -18.09 -28.15
C MET A 203 -28.11 -17.25 -27.05
N GLU A 204 -29.40 -16.95 -27.20
CA GLU A 204 -30.24 -16.23 -26.24
C GLU A 204 -30.56 -17.10 -25.01
N THR A 205 -30.21 -16.64 -23.80
CA THR A 205 -30.59 -17.31 -22.54
C THR A 205 -31.90 -16.77 -21.98
N ARG A 206 -32.93 -17.62 -21.98
CA ARG A 206 -34.26 -17.36 -21.37
C ARG A 206 -34.20 -17.54 -19.84
N THR A 207 -34.53 -16.51 -19.08
CA THR A 207 -34.89 -16.61 -17.64
C THR A 207 -36.36 -16.21 -17.45
N GLN A 208 -37.02 -16.77 -16.44
CA GLN A 208 -38.48 -16.68 -16.20
C GLN A 208 -39.06 -15.25 -15.99
N HIS A 209 -38.24 -14.19 -16.05
CA HIS A 209 -38.68 -12.79 -15.89
C HIS A 209 -37.93 -11.87 -16.88
N GLY A 210 -38.41 -11.80 -18.12
CA GLY A 210 -37.95 -10.81 -19.12
C GLY A 210 -36.57 -11.07 -19.74
N VAL A 211 -36.41 -10.65 -21.00
CA VAL A 211 -35.15 -10.74 -21.76
C VAL A 211 -34.10 -9.84 -21.10
N CYS A 212 -33.05 -10.42 -20.52
CA CYS A 212 -31.93 -9.65 -19.97
C CYS A 212 -30.76 -9.65 -20.96
N VAL A 213 -30.34 -8.46 -21.40
CA VAL A 213 -29.20 -8.27 -22.31
C VAL A 213 -27.93 -8.79 -21.63
N ASN A 214 -27.08 -9.51 -22.37
CA ASN A 214 -25.82 -10.00 -21.83
C ASN A 214 -24.71 -8.95 -21.96
N LEU A 215 -24.37 -8.26 -20.88
CA LEU A 215 -23.29 -7.26 -20.82
C LEU A 215 -22.02 -7.80 -20.14
N THR A 216 -21.65 -9.06 -20.43
CA THR A 216 -20.34 -9.62 -20.06
C THR A 216 -19.25 -9.24 -21.07
N PHE A 217 -17.99 -9.14 -20.62
CA PHE A 217 -16.85 -8.88 -21.50
C PHE A 217 -16.19 -10.21 -21.90
N ASN A 218 -16.44 -10.69 -23.12
CA ASN A 218 -15.98 -12.01 -23.58
C ASN A 218 -14.57 -12.00 -24.19
N GLY A 219 -13.97 -10.82 -24.44
CA GLY A 219 -12.66 -10.66 -25.09
C GLY A 219 -11.45 -10.59 -24.13
N VAL A 220 -11.61 -10.99 -22.86
CA VAL A 220 -10.56 -10.93 -21.83
C VAL A 220 -10.31 -12.34 -21.29
N ASN A 221 -9.04 -12.76 -21.26
CA ASN A 221 -8.66 -14.04 -20.67
C ASN A 221 -8.73 -13.96 -19.13
N PHE A 222 -9.72 -14.63 -18.55
CA PHE A 222 -9.88 -14.76 -17.09
C PHE A 222 -9.27 -16.10 -16.63
N GLY A 223 -8.58 -16.13 -15.48
CA GLY A 223 -8.16 -17.40 -14.88
C GLY A 223 -9.36 -18.20 -14.37
N GLU A 224 -9.16 -19.50 -14.08
CA GLU A 224 -10.24 -20.41 -13.60
C GLU A 224 -10.95 -19.93 -12.32
N ARG A 225 -10.33 -19.01 -11.57
CA ARG A 225 -10.86 -18.42 -10.33
C ARG A 225 -11.26 -16.95 -10.46
N ASP A 226 -11.03 -16.34 -11.60
CA ASP A 226 -11.36 -14.93 -11.82
C ASP A 226 -12.84 -14.81 -12.20
N VAL A 227 -13.51 -13.79 -11.65
CA VAL A 227 -14.91 -13.50 -11.98
C VAL A 227 -14.92 -12.69 -13.27
N PRO A 228 -15.58 -13.16 -14.35
CA PRO A 228 -15.69 -12.39 -15.59
C PRO A 228 -16.28 -11.01 -15.34
N TRP A 229 -15.77 -10.00 -16.04
CA TRP A 229 -16.31 -8.65 -15.95
C TRP A 229 -17.73 -8.60 -16.52
N ASN A 230 -18.62 -7.92 -15.81
CA ASN A 230 -20.04 -7.87 -16.13
C ASN A 230 -20.67 -6.54 -15.65
N LEU A 231 -21.43 -5.87 -16.52
CA LEU A 231 -22.19 -4.66 -16.20
C LEU A 231 -23.69 -4.86 -15.96
N ASN A 232 -24.25 -6.07 -16.15
CA ASN A 232 -25.66 -6.38 -15.87
C ASN A 232 -26.07 -5.98 -14.45
N VAL A 233 -25.13 -6.04 -13.51
CA VAL A 233 -25.33 -5.64 -12.12
C VAL A 233 -25.81 -4.19 -11.95
N LEU A 234 -25.48 -3.30 -12.89
CA LEU A 234 -25.85 -1.89 -12.85
C LEU A 234 -27.33 -1.67 -13.21
N LEU A 235 -27.97 -2.65 -13.86
CA LEU A 235 -29.39 -2.63 -14.19
C LEU A 235 -30.29 -2.85 -12.96
N TYR A 236 -29.74 -3.32 -11.84
CA TYR A 236 -30.52 -3.64 -10.65
C TYR A 236 -30.25 -2.65 -9.52
N ARG A 237 -31.31 -2.20 -8.85
CA ARG A 237 -31.20 -1.33 -7.66
C ARG A 237 -30.47 -2.08 -6.54
N GLY A 238 -29.41 -1.48 -6.00
CA GLY A 238 -28.58 -2.09 -4.96
C GLY A 238 -27.59 -3.13 -5.48
N GLY A 239 -27.66 -3.49 -6.77
CA GLY A 239 -26.72 -4.41 -7.41
C GLY A 239 -25.29 -3.86 -7.41
N ALA A 240 -25.13 -2.56 -7.66
CA ALA A 240 -23.81 -1.93 -7.75
C ALA A 240 -22.98 -2.09 -6.46
N ALA A 241 -23.65 -2.11 -5.30
CA ALA A 241 -23.07 -2.31 -3.97
C ALA A 241 -22.76 -3.79 -3.62
N ALA A 242 -23.32 -4.75 -4.37
CA ALA A 242 -23.09 -6.17 -4.14
C ALA A 242 -21.61 -6.55 -4.38
N LYS A 243 -21.15 -7.65 -3.78
CA LYS A 243 -19.79 -8.16 -4.05
C LYS A 243 -19.76 -8.81 -5.43
N ALA A 244 -18.72 -8.55 -6.23
CA ALA A 244 -18.62 -9.03 -7.62
C ALA A 244 -18.90 -10.53 -7.81
N ARG A 245 -18.39 -11.37 -6.89
CA ARG A 245 -18.60 -12.83 -6.89
C ARG A 245 -20.04 -13.28 -6.61
N ASP A 246 -20.84 -12.46 -5.94
CA ASP A 246 -22.20 -12.79 -5.53
C ASP A 246 -23.24 -12.26 -6.54
N VAL A 247 -22.82 -11.43 -7.50
CA VAL A 247 -23.68 -10.71 -8.45
C VAL A 247 -24.57 -11.67 -9.26
N GLN A 248 -23.97 -12.68 -9.90
CA GLN A 248 -24.72 -13.57 -10.78
C GLN A 248 -25.77 -14.37 -10.00
N THR A 249 -25.41 -14.84 -8.80
CA THR A 249 -26.32 -15.54 -7.89
C THR A 249 -27.46 -14.64 -7.41
N LEU A 250 -27.19 -13.37 -7.13
CA LEU A 250 -28.20 -12.41 -6.69
C LEU A 250 -29.18 -12.05 -7.83
N ILE A 251 -28.68 -11.99 -9.07
CA ILE A 251 -29.52 -11.79 -10.26
C ILE A 251 -30.37 -13.04 -10.52
N SER A 252 -29.76 -14.23 -10.52
CA SER A 252 -30.47 -15.48 -10.82
C SER A 252 -31.48 -15.89 -9.74
N SER A 253 -31.24 -15.53 -8.48
CA SER A 253 -32.19 -15.76 -7.38
C SER A 253 -33.31 -14.72 -7.30
N GLY A 254 -33.29 -13.68 -8.13
CA GLY A 254 -34.26 -12.58 -8.08
C GLY A 254 -34.15 -11.68 -6.84
N ALA A 255 -33.11 -11.85 -6.02
CA ALA A 255 -32.95 -11.12 -4.75
C ALA A 255 -32.78 -9.60 -4.91
N LEU A 256 -32.39 -9.14 -6.10
CA LEU A 256 -32.24 -7.72 -6.44
C LEU A 256 -33.51 -7.11 -7.06
N GLY A 257 -34.59 -7.88 -7.21
CA GLY A 257 -35.80 -7.45 -7.88
C GLY A 257 -35.67 -7.44 -9.42
N PRO A 258 -36.66 -6.88 -10.14
CA PRO A 258 -36.63 -6.78 -11.59
C PRO A 258 -35.56 -5.78 -12.07
N PRO A 259 -35.03 -5.95 -13.28
CA PRO A 259 -34.11 -4.97 -13.87
C PRO A 259 -34.83 -3.64 -14.11
N LEU A 260 -34.12 -2.54 -13.83
CA LEU A 260 -34.56 -1.18 -14.11
C LEU A 260 -34.29 -0.83 -15.57
N TYR A 261 -35.31 -0.96 -16.40
CA TYR A 261 -35.22 -0.71 -17.84
C TYR A 261 -34.79 0.72 -18.19
N GLU A 262 -35.08 1.71 -17.33
CA GLU A 262 -34.61 3.10 -17.51
C GLU A 262 -33.07 3.20 -17.62
N ARG A 263 -32.33 2.26 -17.00
CA ARG A 263 -30.86 2.23 -17.00
C ARG A 263 -30.29 1.56 -18.24
N LEU A 264 -31.09 0.75 -18.93
CA LEU A 264 -30.62 -0.19 -19.95
C LEU A 264 -29.85 0.51 -21.07
N ARG A 265 -30.40 1.62 -21.57
CA ARG A 265 -29.77 2.40 -22.65
C ARG A 265 -28.38 2.89 -22.24
N LEU A 266 -28.27 3.56 -21.09
CA LEU A 266 -27.01 4.11 -20.59
C LEU A 266 -25.98 3.00 -20.30
N VAL A 267 -26.39 1.92 -19.64
CA VAL A 267 -25.48 0.83 -19.26
C VAL A 267 -25.00 0.05 -20.48
N ARG A 268 -25.84 -0.12 -21.51
CA ARG A 268 -25.44 -0.73 -22.78
C ARG A 268 -24.42 0.14 -23.52
N GLU A 269 -24.68 1.43 -23.67
CA GLU A 269 -23.73 2.36 -24.32
C GLU A 269 -22.39 2.41 -23.56
N LEU A 270 -22.40 2.34 -22.21
CA LEU A 270 -21.18 2.23 -21.40
C LEU A 270 -20.44 0.90 -21.58
N HIS A 271 -21.16 -0.21 -21.76
CA HIS A 271 -20.57 -1.52 -22.05
C HIS A 271 -19.89 -1.51 -23.42
N ASP A 272 -20.59 -1.03 -24.45
CA ASP A 272 -20.11 -0.96 -25.82
C ASP A 272 -18.81 -0.13 -25.92
N GLU A 273 -18.76 1.03 -25.26
CA GLU A 273 -17.56 1.88 -25.22
C GLU A 273 -16.37 1.19 -24.52
N LEU A 274 -16.60 0.52 -23.40
CA LEU A 274 -15.53 -0.19 -22.70
C LEU A 274 -15.06 -1.43 -23.47
N ALA A 275 -15.96 -2.11 -24.18
CA ALA A 275 -15.65 -3.24 -25.04
C ALA A 275 -14.86 -2.80 -26.28
N ALA A 276 -15.25 -1.69 -26.92
CA ALA A 276 -14.53 -1.10 -28.04
C ALA A 276 -13.10 -0.69 -27.66
N ARG A 277 -12.91 -0.07 -26.49
CA ARG A 277 -11.56 0.26 -25.98
C ARG A 277 -10.69 -0.98 -25.77
N LEU A 278 -11.26 -2.08 -25.28
CA LEU A 278 -10.52 -3.34 -25.13
C LEU A 278 -10.15 -3.93 -26.50
N ALA A 279 -11.09 -3.94 -27.45
CA ALA A 279 -10.86 -4.44 -28.81
C ALA A 279 -9.78 -3.63 -29.55
N ALA A 280 -9.70 -2.31 -29.31
CA ALA A 280 -8.67 -1.43 -29.84
C ALA A 280 -7.28 -1.58 -29.17
N GLY A 281 -7.09 -2.57 -28.29
CA GLY A 281 -5.81 -2.79 -27.59
C GLY A 281 -5.61 -1.92 -26.33
N GLY A 282 -6.68 -1.32 -25.81
CA GLY A 282 -6.64 -0.54 -24.57
C GLY A 282 -6.29 -1.41 -23.35
N SER A 283 -5.65 -0.79 -22.34
CA SER A 283 -5.22 -1.50 -21.14
C SER A 283 -6.40 -2.13 -20.38
N PRO A 284 -6.37 -3.46 -20.12
CA PRO A 284 -7.37 -4.13 -19.28
C PRO A 284 -7.46 -3.50 -17.88
N HIS A 285 -6.34 -2.96 -17.37
CA HIS A 285 -6.32 -2.30 -16.07
C HIS A 285 -7.17 -1.03 -16.05
N SER A 286 -7.12 -0.22 -17.11
CA SER A 286 -7.93 0.98 -17.24
C SER A 286 -9.42 0.65 -17.32
N THR A 287 -9.78 -0.42 -18.04
CA THR A 287 -11.17 -0.90 -18.09
C THR A 287 -11.64 -1.41 -16.73
N SER A 288 -10.81 -2.16 -16.01
CA SER A 288 -11.10 -2.59 -14.63
C SER A 288 -11.33 -1.40 -13.70
N ASP A 289 -10.50 -0.35 -13.78
CA ASP A 289 -10.65 0.87 -12.97
C ASP A 289 -11.95 1.63 -13.31
N SER A 290 -12.34 1.66 -14.59
CA SER A 290 -13.63 2.21 -15.04
C SER A 290 -14.81 1.40 -14.51
N ILE A 291 -14.77 0.06 -14.56
CA ILE A 291 -15.83 -0.79 -13.99
C ILE A 291 -15.98 -0.56 -12.49
N VAL A 292 -14.87 -0.51 -11.74
CA VAL A 292 -14.92 -0.21 -10.29
C VAL A 292 -15.47 1.20 -10.03
N GLY A 293 -15.08 2.17 -10.85
CA GLY A 293 -15.61 3.54 -10.80
C GLY A 293 -17.12 3.57 -11.02
N LEU A 294 -17.61 2.92 -12.09
CA LEU A 294 -19.02 2.86 -12.46
C LEU A 294 -19.86 2.20 -11.36
N ARG A 295 -19.37 1.11 -10.74
CA ARG A 295 -20.06 0.51 -9.59
C ARG A 295 -20.19 1.47 -8.41
N LYS A 296 -19.15 2.24 -8.09
CA LYS A 296 -19.21 3.24 -7.00
C LYS A 296 -20.16 4.39 -7.33
N PHE A 297 -20.23 4.77 -8.60
CA PHE A 297 -21.13 5.82 -9.08
C PHE A 297 -22.59 5.38 -9.02
N PHE A 298 -22.92 4.21 -9.58
CA PHE A 298 -24.28 3.65 -9.51
C PHE A 298 -24.69 3.29 -8.07
N GLN A 299 -23.76 2.83 -7.23
CA GLN A 299 -24.02 2.65 -5.80
C GLN A 299 -24.44 3.98 -5.14
N PHE A 300 -23.75 5.08 -5.45
CA PHE A 300 -24.14 6.38 -4.92
C PHE A 300 -25.52 6.81 -5.43
N ALA A 301 -25.82 6.58 -6.71
CA ALA A 301 -27.13 6.86 -7.27
C ALA A 301 -28.24 6.05 -6.56
N ASP A 302 -28.01 4.76 -6.33
CA ASP A 302 -28.93 3.89 -5.58
C ASP A 302 -29.15 4.38 -4.14
N GLU A 303 -28.07 4.76 -3.43
CA GLU A 303 -28.12 5.26 -2.04
C GLU A 303 -28.89 6.59 -1.92
N ASN A 304 -28.91 7.40 -2.98
CA ASN A 304 -29.56 8.72 -3.01
C ASN A 304 -30.85 8.74 -3.85
N ASN A 305 -31.34 7.58 -4.28
CA ASN A 305 -32.54 7.43 -5.11
C ASN A 305 -32.51 8.27 -6.41
N LEU A 306 -31.33 8.42 -7.03
CA LEU A 306 -31.19 9.14 -8.30
C LEU A 306 -31.58 8.23 -9.47
N SER A 307 -32.32 8.78 -10.43
CA SER A 307 -32.55 8.11 -11.71
C SER A 307 -31.24 8.09 -12.52
N MET A 308 -31.01 7.00 -13.23
CA MET A 308 -29.77 6.73 -13.96
C MET A 308 -30.05 6.50 -15.43
N THR A 309 -30.46 7.57 -16.11
CA THR A 309 -30.71 7.63 -17.56
C THR A 309 -29.65 8.46 -18.27
N ARG A 310 -29.69 8.50 -19.61
CA ARG A 310 -28.76 9.31 -20.41
C ARG A 310 -28.86 10.81 -20.07
N GLU A 311 -30.06 11.27 -19.78
CA GLU A 311 -30.41 12.66 -19.48
C GLU A 311 -30.00 13.07 -18.06
N THR A 312 -30.10 12.15 -17.10
CA THR A 312 -29.89 12.43 -15.67
C THR A 312 -28.48 12.07 -15.17
N ALA A 313 -27.70 11.31 -15.96
CA ALA A 313 -26.38 10.82 -15.57
C ALA A 313 -25.36 11.94 -15.26
N VAL A 314 -25.46 13.09 -15.94
CA VAL A 314 -24.56 14.22 -15.70
C VAL A 314 -24.82 14.85 -14.34
N ASP A 315 -26.08 15.10 -14.01
CA ASP A 315 -26.46 15.68 -12.71
C ASP A 315 -26.12 14.73 -11.57
N ALA A 316 -26.39 13.44 -11.74
CA ALA A 316 -25.99 12.40 -10.80
C ALA A 316 -24.45 12.37 -10.62
N PHE A 317 -23.69 12.53 -11.71
CA PHE A 317 -22.23 12.58 -11.65
C PHE A 317 -21.73 13.81 -10.87
N CYS A 318 -22.31 14.99 -11.10
CA CYS A 318 -21.96 16.21 -10.37
C CYS A 318 -22.22 16.08 -8.86
N LEU A 319 -23.38 15.52 -8.48
CA LEU A 319 -23.70 15.21 -7.07
C LEU A 319 -22.73 14.20 -6.47
N TRP A 320 -22.40 13.15 -7.22
CA TRP A 320 -21.43 12.15 -6.77
C TRP A 320 -20.03 12.75 -6.59
N ALA A 321 -19.57 13.57 -7.54
CA ALA A 321 -18.29 14.26 -7.48
C ALA A 321 -18.19 15.19 -6.26
N ASN A 322 -19.26 15.94 -5.94
CA ASN A 322 -19.32 16.74 -4.72
C ASN A 322 -19.20 15.86 -3.46
N SER A 323 -19.84 14.69 -3.44
CA SER A 323 -19.68 13.72 -2.34
C SER A 323 -18.24 13.22 -2.19
N LEU A 324 -17.51 13.05 -3.30
CA LEU A 324 -16.10 12.65 -3.30
C LEU A 324 -15.20 13.77 -2.78
N VAL A 325 -15.46 15.02 -3.18
CA VAL A 325 -14.75 16.22 -2.69
C VAL A 325 -14.96 16.39 -1.19
N HIS A 326 -16.20 16.32 -0.71
CA HIS A 326 -16.51 16.41 0.70
C HIS A 326 -15.76 15.33 1.51
N ARG A 327 -15.79 14.07 1.05
CA ARG A 327 -15.04 12.98 1.68
C ARG A 327 -13.53 13.17 1.67
N ALA A 328 -13.00 13.90 0.68
CA ALA A 328 -11.58 14.22 0.58
C ALA A 328 -11.16 15.44 1.40
N GLN A 329 -12.12 16.26 1.84
CA GLN A 329 -11.91 17.41 2.72
C GLN A 329 -12.04 17.05 4.20
N LEU A 330 -12.75 15.99 4.56
CA LEU A 330 -12.80 15.47 5.94
C LEU A 330 -11.37 15.14 6.42
N SER A 331 -10.86 15.95 7.37
CA SER A 331 -9.48 15.86 7.89
C SER A 331 -9.19 14.48 8.49
N ARG A 332 -7.94 14.02 8.38
CA ARG A 332 -7.50 12.76 9.01
C ARG A 332 -7.50 12.87 10.54
N ASP A 333 -7.36 14.08 11.10
CA ASP A 333 -7.23 14.30 12.54
C ASP A 333 -8.50 13.96 13.32
N ASN A 334 -9.68 14.22 12.76
CA ASN A 334 -10.96 13.87 13.41
C ASN A 334 -11.33 12.38 13.30
N SER A 335 -10.56 11.57 12.55
CA SER A 335 -10.85 10.15 12.31
C SER A 335 -10.24 9.20 13.36
N ARG A 336 -9.37 9.70 14.26
CA ARG A 336 -8.73 8.88 15.30
C ARG A 336 -9.61 8.65 16.54
N HIS A 337 -10.71 9.38 16.74
CA HIS A 337 -11.48 9.36 18.00
C HIS A 337 -12.96 8.99 17.90
N ARG A 338 -13.47 8.52 16.75
CA ARG A 338 -14.86 8.03 16.64
C ARG A 338 -14.93 6.66 15.98
N LYS A 339 -14.96 5.60 16.80
CA LYS A 339 -15.33 4.23 16.37
C LYS A 339 -16.85 4.17 16.15
N GLY A 340 -17.31 4.67 15.01
CA GLY A 340 -18.69 4.54 14.56
C GLY A 340 -18.77 4.74 13.05
N LYS A 341 -19.50 3.87 12.35
CA LYS A 341 -19.64 3.79 10.88
C LYS A 341 -19.97 5.15 10.22
N ARG A 342 -18.98 6.00 9.90
CA ARG A 342 -19.11 7.06 8.89
C ARG A 342 -18.01 6.94 7.83
N LYS A 343 -18.41 7.17 6.57
CA LYS A 343 -17.63 6.99 5.33
C LYS A 343 -16.20 7.52 5.51
N GLN A 344 -15.21 6.63 5.46
CA GLN A 344 -13.78 6.94 5.64
C GLN A 344 -13.32 8.13 4.78
N SER A 345 -12.47 8.98 5.38
CA SER A 345 -11.75 10.06 4.69
C SER A 345 -11.02 9.51 3.46
N LEU A 346 -11.17 10.18 2.32
CA LEU A 346 -10.65 9.77 1.03
C LEU A 346 -9.43 10.63 0.65
N LYS A 347 -8.37 10.04 0.08
CA LYS A 347 -7.27 10.86 -0.45
C LYS A 347 -7.77 11.68 -1.66
N LYS A 348 -7.36 12.96 -1.77
CA LYS A 348 -7.68 13.84 -2.92
C LYS A 348 -7.33 13.17 -4.27
N SER A 349 -6.19 12.50 -4.35
CA SER A 349 -5.77 11.76 -5.55
C SER A 349 -6.69 10.59 -5.90
N SER A 350 -7.21 9.87 -4.89
CA SER A 350 -8.16 8.77 -5.10
C SER A 350 -9.53 9.29 -5.53
N ALA A 351 -9.99 10.42 -4.98
CA ALA A 351 -11.23 11.09 -5.41
C ALA A 351 -11.18 11.46 -6.90
N TYR A 352 -10.08 12.10 -7.31
CA TYR A 352 -9.87 12.45 -8.72
C TYR A 352 -9.79 11.21 -9.62
N LYS A 353 -9.08 10.15 -9.19
CA LYS A 353 -8.99 8.89 -9.96
C LYS A 353 -10.36 8.27 -10.23
N TYR A 354 -11.23 8.21 -9.21
CA TYR A 354 -12.60 7.68 -9.38
C TYR A 354 -13.44 8.56 -10.30
N GLY A 355 -13.39 9.88 -10.14
CA GLY A 355 -14.10 10.80 -11.03
C GLY A 355 -13.64 10.64 -12.48
N ARG A 356 -12.33 10.55 -12.71
CA ARG A 356 -11.75 10.40 -14.05
C ARG A 356 -12.11 9.08 -14.71
N SER A 357 -12.13 7.97 -13.96
CA SER A 357 -12.43 6.65 -14.52
C SER A 357 -13.89 6.48 -14.95
N VAL A 358 -14.81 7.27 -14.38
CA VAL A 358 -16.23 7.34 -14.77
C VAL A 358 -16.49 8.42 -15.83
N ALA A 359 -15.84 9.58 -15.70
CA ALA A 359 -15.96 10.65 -16.69
C ALA A 359 -15.50 10.22 -18.09
N ALA A 360 -14.42 9.43 -18.18
CA ALA A 360 -13.86 8.99 -19.45
C ALA A 360 -14.86 8.22 -20.35
N PRO A 361 -15.56 7.18 -19.88
CA PRO A 361 -16.61 6.54 -20.67
C PRO A 361 -17.88 7.40 -20.80
N LEU A 362 -18.28 8.15 -19.76
CA LEU A 362 -19.48 9.00 -19.84
C LEU A 362 -19.41 10.08 -20.92
N ASN A 363 -18.25 10.72 -21.12
CA ASN A 363 -18.14 11.76 -22.15
C ASN A 363 -18.38 11.24 -23.56
N VAL A 364 -17.94 10.00 -23.84
CA VAL A 364 -18.10 9.38 -25.15
C VAL A 364 -19.55 8.95 -25.34
N VAL A 365 -20.11 8.24 -24.35
CA VAL A 365 -21.50 7.76 -24.38
C VAL A 365 -22.51 8.90 -24.49
N LEU A 366 -22.26 10.00 -23.80
CA LEU A 366 -23.12 11.18 -23.80
C LEU A 366 -22.76 12.18 -24.91
N GLU A 367 -21.80 11.85 -25.78
CA GLU A 367 -21.35 12.69 -26.91
C GLU A 367 -21.03 14.14 -26.50
N ARG A 368 -20.35 14.31 -25.36
CA ARG A 368 -20.12 15.64 -24.78
C ARG A 368 -18.86 16.30 -25.33
N HIS A 369 -19.01 17.54 -25.78
CA HIS A 369 -17.89 18.42 -26.10
C HIS A 369 -17.11 18.88 -24.85
N THR A 370 -17.81 19.11 -23.74
CA THR A 370 -17.20 19.47 -22.44
C THR A 370 -17.15 18.27 -21.51
N ASN A 371 -15.96 17.97 -21.01
CA ASN A 371 -15.71 16.83 -20.15
C ASN A 371 -16.50 16.97 -18.84
N VAL A 372 -17.29 15.94 -18.48
CA VAL A 372 -18.16 15.99 -17.29
C VAL A 372 -17.39 16.22 -15.99
N ILE A 373 -16.10 15.87 -15.92
CA ILE A 373 -15.28 16.15 -14.74
C ILE A 373 -15.00 17.66 -14.54
N GLU A 374 -14.99 18.44 -15.62
CA GLU A 374 -14.74 19.89 -15.60
C GLU A 374 -15.92 20.67 -15.02
N LEU A 375 -17.12 20.06 -15.01
CA LEU A 375 -18.30 20.59 -14.33
C LEU A 375 -18.24 20.45 -12.80
N THR A 376 -17.16 19.86 -12.27
CA THR A 376 -17.04 19.49 -10.85
C THR A 376 -15.85 20.17 -10.19
N ARG A 377 -15.81 20.14 -8.85
CA ARG A 377 -14.68 20.64 -8.05
C ARG A 377 -13.52 19.64 -7.93
N LEU A 378 -13.56 18.51 -8.65
CA LEU A 378 -12.49 17.51 -8.62
C LEU A 378 -11.26 18.01 -9.38
N LYS A 379 -10.23 18.42 -8.64
CA LYS A 379 -8.95 18.88 -9.22
C LYS A 379 -7.94 17.73 -9.35
N PRO A 380 -7.17 17.67 -10.45
CA PRO A 380 -6.06 16.73 -10.56
C PRO A 380 -5.06 16.98 -9.41
N PRO A 381 -4.42 15.92 -8.88
CA PRO A 381 -3.36 16.12 -7.90
C PRO A 381 -2.24 16.95 -8.52
N ARG A 382 -1.79 18.00 -7.82
CA ARG A 382 -0.60 18.76 -8.23
C ARG A 382 0.57 17.77 -8.35
N GLN A 383 1.07 17.57 -9.55
CA GLN A 383 2.35 16.90 -9.75
C GLN A 383 3.42 17.85 -9.22
N ARG A 384 3.88 17.64 -7.99
CA ARG A 384 5.13 18.29 -7.56
C ARG A 384 6.21 17.76 -8.50
N LYS A 385 6.74 18.63 -9.37
CA LYS A 385 8.12 18.48 -9.81
C LYS A 385 8.94 18.71 -8.56
N THR A 386 9.32 17.64 -7.87
CA THR A 386 10.16 17.75 -6.68
C THR A 386 11.52 18.24 -7.16
N ALA A 387 11.82 19.53 -6.98
CA ALA A 387 13.20 19.96 -6.90
C ALA A 387 13.78 19.26 -5.67
N ILE A 388 14.75 18.38 -5.91
CA ILE A 388 15.37 17.55 -4.88
C ILE A 388 16.47 18.41 -4.27
N GLY A 389 16.31 18.82 -3.01
CA GLY A 389 17.41 19.44 -2.26
C GLY A 389 18.60 18.49 -2.17
N VAL A 390 19.80 19.03 -1.95
CA VAL A 390 21.10 18.32 -1.99
C VAL A 390 21.11 16.97 -1.24
N GLN A 391 20.39 16.84 -0.11
CA GLN A 391 20.29 15.60 0.65
C GLN A 391 19.53 14.47 -0.06
N ALA A 392 18.43 14.79 -0.74
CA ALA A 392 17.64 13.78 -1.45
C ALA A 392 18.32 13.31 -2.75
N GLU A 393 19.35 14.03 -3.22
CA GLU A 393 20.19 13.66 -4.36
C GLU A 393 21.31 12.68 -3.99
N LYS A 394 21.90 12.82 -2.79
CA LYS A 394 22.98 11.94 -2.29
C LYS A 394 22.46 10.59 -1.76
N GLN A 395 21.23 10.51 -1.27
CA GLN A 395 20.74 9.32 -0.55
C GLN A 395 20.34 8.12 -1.44
N SER A 396 20.17 8.26 -2.76
CA SER A 396 19.63 7.16 -3.58
C SER A 396 20.66 6.15 -4.14
N LEU A 397 21.94 6.50 -4.26
CA LEU A 397 22.95 5.58 -4.85
C LEU A 397 23.49 4.57 -3.83
N SER A 398 23.84 5.03 -2.62
CA SER A 398 24.30 4.17 -1.53
C SER A 398 23.29 3.06 -1.20
N ASP A 399 22.00 3.42 -1.12
CA ASP A 399 20.92 2.47 -0.88
C ASP A 399 20.75 1.49 -2.04
N THR A 400 20.95 1.95 -3.29
CA THR A 400 20.88 1.07 -4.47
C THR A 400 22.04 0.07 -4.50
N PHE A 401 23.27 0.49 -4.15
CA PHE A 401 24.42 -0.41 -4.03
C PHE A 401 24.23 -1.42 -2.91
N SER A 402 23.81 -0.97 -1.72
CA SER A 402 23.53 -1.84 -0.57
C SER A 402 22.45 -2.87 -0.91
N PHE A 403 21.40 -2.45 -1.63
CA PHE A 403 20.37 -3.36 -2.12
C PHE A 403 20.93 -4.36 -3.15
N GLY A 404 21.72 -3.90 -4.13
CA GLY A 404 22.36 -4.78 -5.11
C GLY A 404 23.28 -5.84 -4.49
N HIS A 405 23.98 -5.49 -3.41
CA HIS A 405 24.77 -6.43 -2.61
C HIS A 405 23.91 -7.51 -1.97
N VAL A 406 22.79 -7.15 -1.35
CA VAL A 406 21.83 -8.11 -0.80
C VAL A 406 21.27 -9.03 -1.88
N LEU A 407 20.92 -8.49 -3.06
CA LEU A 407 20.43 -9.30 -4.18
C LEU A 407 21.47 -10.34 -4.60
N GLN A 408 22.73 -9.93 -4.73
CA GLN A 408 23.82 -10.83 -5.09
C GLN A 408 24.04 -11.92 -4.03
N ASP A 409 24.08 -11.55 -2.75
CA ASP A 409 24.29 -12.49 -1.65
C ASP A 409 23.15 -13.54 -1.60
N VAL A 410 21.91 -13.12 -1.87
CA VAL A 410 20.76 -14.03 -2.01
C VAL A 410 20.93 -14.98 -3.20
N CYS A 411 21.31 -14.48 -4.37
CA CYS A 411 21.52 -15.31 -5.56
C CYS A 411 22.66 -16.33 -5.38
N ASP A 412 23.75 -15.92 -4.74
CA ASP A 412 24.93 -16.76 -4.49
C ASP A 412 24.65 -17.80 -3.39
N ALA A 413 23.86 -17.48 -2.35
CA ALA A 413 23.50 -18.43 -1.29
C ALA A 413 22.47 -19.48 -1.71
N LEU A 414 21.49 -19.11 -2.54
CA LEU A 414 20.37 -19.98 -2.92
C LEU A 414 20.69 -20.84 -4.15
N THR A 415 21.75 -21.65 -4.06
CA THR A 415 22.16 -22.60 -5.12
C THR A 415 21.15 -23.73 -5.33
N ILE A 416 21.36 -24.55 -6.37
CA ILE A 416 20.53 -25.75 -6.64
C ILE A 416 20.54 -26.69 -5.42
N GLU A 417 21.73 -26.93 -4.87
CA GLU A 417 21.93 -27.79 -3.70
C GLU A 417 21.26 -27.22 -2.46
N THR A 418 21.46 -25.92 -2.17
CA THR A 418 20.84 -25.25 -1.03
C THR A 418 19.31 -25.34 -1.08
N ILE A 419 18.72 -25.09 -2.26
CA ILE A 419 17.27 -25.11 -2.41
C ILE A 419 16.72 -26.52 -2.25
N ARG A 420 17.36 -27.54 -2.85
CA ARG A 420 16.84 -28.91 -2.88
C ARG A 420 17.14 -29.70 -1.59
N VAL A 421 18.32 -29.55 -1.02
CA VAL A 421 18.87 -30.49 -0.03
C VAL A 421 19.03 -29.86 1.35
N ALA A 422 19.50 -28.62 1.45
CA ALA A 422 19.90 -28.04 2.74
C ALA A 422 18.78 -28.06 3.81
N PRO A 423 19.09 -28.28 5.09
CA PRO A 423 18.09 -28.27 6.16
C PRO A 423 17.42 -26.90 6.27
N LEU A 424 16.11 -26.91 6.56
CA LEU A 424 15.37 -25.68 6.82
C LEU A 424 15.45 -25.33 8.32
N PRO A 425 15.55 -24.04 8.69
CA PRO A 425 15.66 -22.87 7.80
C PRO A 425 17.02 -22.73 7.12
N VAL A 426 17.03 -22.29 5.85
CA VAL A 426 18.27 -21.93 5.15
C VAL A 426 18.71 -20.55 5.63
N VAL A 427 19.94 -20.41 6.11
CA VAL A 427 20.48 -19.13 6.56
C VAL A 427 21.32 -18.52 5.44
N ILE A 428 20.94 -17.34 4.98
CA ILE A 428 21.70 -16.57 3.99
C ILE A 428 22.67 -15.66 4.75
N ALA A 429 23.97 -15.87 4.57
CA ALA A 429 25.00 -14.98 5.10
C ALA A 429 25.19 -13.79 4.16
N LEU A 430 24.91 -12.59 4.65
CA LEU A 430 25.10 -11.36 3.91
C LEU A 430 26.51 -10.82 4.13
N ARG A 431 27.06 -10.09 3.15
CA ARG A 431 28.37 -9.43 3.27
C ARG A 431 28.42 -8.34 4.35
N SER A 432 27.25 -7.89 4.81
CA SER A 432 27.12 -6.99 5.97
C SER A 432 27.38 -7.68 7.31
N GLY A 433 27.56 -9.01 7.32
CA GLY A 433 27.68 -9.83 8.54
C GLY A 433 26.33 -10.27 9.12
N GLU A 434 25.22 -9.79 8.57
CA GLU A 434 23.86 -10.19 8.99
C GLU A 434 23.51 -11.59 8.44
N LEU A 435 22.82 -12.38 9.26
CA LEU A 435 22.34 -13.73 8.91
C LEU A 435 20.83 -13.69 8.74
N VAL A 436 20.34 -13.99 7.53
CA VAL A 436 18.90 -13.97 7.23
C VAL A 436 18.34 -15.40 7.17
N PRO A 437 17.53 -15.82 8.17
CA PRO A 437 16.88 -17.13 8.14
C PRO A 437 15.73 -17.12 7.13
N CYS A 438 15.74 -18.10 6.23
CA CYS A 438 14.72 -18.33 5.22
C CYS A 438 14.01 -19.66 5.48
N ASP A 439 12.83 -19.57 6.09
CA ASP A 439 11.98 -20.73 6.34
C ASP A 439 11.31 -21.26 5.07
N GLY A 440 11.06 -22.57 5.04
CA GLY A 440 10.09 -23.16 4.12
C GLY A 440 8.67 -22.70 4.45
N SER A 441 7.76 -22.83 3.49
CA SER A 441 6.35 -22.49 3.67
C SER A 441 5.46 -23.70 3.56
N ASN A 442 4.67 -23.96 4.61
CA ASN A 442 3.67 -25.01 4.63
C ASN A 442 2.43 -24.67 3.78
N ALA A 443 2.28 -23.41 3.36
CA ALA A 443 1.07 -22.92 2.71
C ALA A 443 0.78 -23.63 1.36
N TRP A 444 1.82 -24.03 0.62
CA TRP A 444 1.69 -24.55 -0.76
C TRP A 444 2.33 -25.93 -0.97
N ALA A 445 2.70 -26.63 0.10
CA ALA A 445 3.37 -27.94 0.05
C ALA A 445 2.54 -29.06 -0.63
N LYS A 446 1.21 -28.89 -0.74
CA LYS A 446 0.28 -29.89 -1.29
C LYS A 446 0.03 -29.80 -2.81
N MET A 447 0.58 -28.80 -3.51
CA MET A 447 0.21 -28.51 -4.93
C MET A 447 1.36 -28.55 -5.95
N ASP A 448 2.61 -28.73 -5.52
CA ASP A 448 3.77 -28.74 -6.41
C ASP A 448 3.99 -30.11 -7.07
N GLN A 449 3.23 -30.41 -8.14
CA GLN A 449 3.41 -31.62 -8.94
C GLN A 449 4.53 -31.49 -9.98
N THR A 450 4.99 -30.26 -10.30
CA THR A 450 5.89 -29.99 -11.43
C THR A 450 7.35 -29.76 -11.07
N THR A 451 7.65 -29.14 -9.91
CA THR A 451 9.05 -28.81 -9.51
C THR A 451 9.57 -29.62 -8.33
N ARG A 452 8.72 -30.39 -7.63
CA ARG A 452 9.07 -31.27 -6.49
C ARG A 452 9.77 -30.55 -5.31
N LEU A 453 9.65 -29.23 -5.21
CA LEU A 453 10.21 -28.41 -4.13
C LEU A 453 9.35 -28.44 -2.86
N GLY A 454 8.04 -28.68 -2.97
CA GLY A 454 7.15 -28.81 -1.81
C GLY A 454 7.20 -27.56 -0.93
N LYS A 455 7.61 -27.68 0.35
CA LYS A 455 7.73 -26.53 1.27
C LYS A 455 8.84 -25.52 0.88
N ARG A 456 9.76 -25.91 -0.02
CA ARG A 456 10.96 -25.15 -0.40
C ARG A 456 10.72 -24.18 -1.57
N TYR A 457 9.53 -24.16 -2.17
CA TYR A 457 9.20 -23.25 -3.28
C TYR A 457 9.50 -21.77 -2.94
N ARG A 458 9.37 -21.39 -1.66
CA ARG A 458 9.59 -20.01 -1.19
C ARG A 458 11.02 -19.56 -1.44
N LEU A 459 11.99 -20.47 -1.28
CA LEU A 459 13.40 -20.22 -1.56
C LEU A 459 13.63 -19.96 -3.05
N ALA A 460 13.03 -20.77 -3.91
CA ALA A 460 13.10 -20.56 -5.36
C ALA A 460 12.48 -19.22 -5.77
N ASN A 461 11.32 -18.85 -5.21
CA ASN A 461 10.70 -17.56 -5.50
C ASN A 461 11.55 -16.38 -4.97
N ILE A 462 12.18 -16.48 -3.79
CA ILE A 462 13.13 -15.46 -3.29
C ILE A 462 14.25 -15.23 -4.31
N ARG A 463 14.87 -16.31 -4.80
CA ARG A 463 15.92 -16.22 -5.81
C ARG A 463 15.39 -15.60 -7.11
N ILE A 464 14.23 -16.01 -7.61
CA ILE A 464 13.64 -15.43 -8.83
C ILE A 464 13.34 -13.94 -8.65
N GLU A 465 12.84 -13.50 -7.49
CA GLU A 465 12.63 -12.07 -7.21
C GLU A 465 13.95 -11.29 -7.25
N ALA A 466 15.03 -11.86 -6.69
CA ALA A 466 16.34 -11.22 -6.69
C ALA A 466 16.94 -11.13 -8.11
N GLU A 467 16.90 -12.22 -8.87
CA GLU A 467 17.38 -12.31 -10.25
C GLU A 467 16.62 -11.34 -11.18
N LEU A 468 15.29 -11.21 -11.00
CA LEU A 468 14.48 -10.24 -11.75
C LEU A 468 14.87 -8.80 -11.43
N CYS A 469 15.09 -8.46 -10.16
CA CYS A 469 15.56 -7.12 -9.78
C CYS A 469 16.95 -6.82 -10.34
N MET A 470 17.88 -7.77 -10.28
CA MET A 470 19.21 -7.67 -10.88
C MET A 470 19.11 -7.45 -12.39
N PHE A 471 18.30 -8.26 -13.08
CA PHE A 471 18.09 -8.16 -14.52
C PHE A 471 17.54 -6.78 -14.93
N ILE A 472 16.55 -6.24 -14.20
CA ILE A 472 16.00 -4.90 -14.46
C ILE A 472 17.03 -3.82 -14.20
N GLY A 473 17.84 -3.94 -13.15
CA GLY A 473 18.96 -3.02 -12.89
C GLY A 473 20.01 -3.02 -14.00
N GLN A 474 20.24 -4.19 -14.63
CA GLN A 474 21.28 -4.39 -15.64
C GLN A 474 20.83 -4.16 -17.09
N THR A 475 19.53 -4.27 -17.38
CA THR A 475 18.98 -4.06 -18.73
C THR A 475 18.16 -2.78 -18.85
N GLY A 476 17.68 -2.24 -17.72
CA GLY A 476 16.72 -1.14 -17.72
C GLY A 476 15.34 -1.54 -18.28
N MET A 477 15.02 -2.83 -18.44
CA MET A 477 13.74 -3.27 -18.98
C MET A 477 12.55 -2.92 -18.06
N ASN A 478 11.34 -2.78 -18.62
CA ASN A 478 10.13 -2.62 -17.79
C ASN A 478 9.86 -3.91 -17.02
N LEU A 479 9.42 -3.81 -15.76
CA LEU A 479 9.01 -4.95 -14.95
C LEU A 479 7.99 -5.86 -15.66
N SER A 480 6.96 -5.30 -16.31
CA SER A 480 5.97 -6.11 -17.04
C SER A 480 6.61 -6.85 -18.22
N GLN A 481 7.43 -6.16 -19.01
CA GLN A 481 8.16 -6.76 -20.13
C GLN A 481 9.11 -7.87 -19.65
N ALA A 482 9.91 -7.60 -18.61
CA ALA A 482 10.84 -8.57 -18.04
C ALA A 482 10.13 -9.80 -17.47
N HIS A 483 8.97 -9.61 -16.84
CA HIS A 483 8.16 -10.69 -16.28
C HIS A 483 7.54 -11.61 -17.35
N GLU A 484 7.23 -11.07 -18.53
CA GLU A 484 6.65 -11.79 -19.67
C GLU A 484 7.71 -12.44 -20.58
N LEU A 485 9.01 -12.20 -20.35
CA LEU A 485 10.08 -12.77 -21.16
C LEU A 485 10.06 -14.30 -21.16
N THR A 486 10.25 -14.86 -22.36
CA THR A 486 10.42 -16.30 -22.59
C THR A 486 11.86 -16.59 -22.99
N LEU A 487 12.37 -17.74 -22.55
CA LEU A 487 13.57 -18.38 -23.07
C LEU A 487 13.37 -18.61 -24.56
N ARG A 488 14.22 -17.95 -25.34
CA ARG A 488 14.44 -18.27 -26.75
C ARG A 488 15.90 -18.61 -26.94
N HIS A 489 16.31 -18.96 -28.16
CA HIS A 489 17.72 -19.15 -28.49
C HIS A 489 18.44 -17.80 -28.43
N PHE A 490 18.89 -17.43 -27.24
CA PHE A 490 19.72 -16.26 -27.01
C PHE A 490 21.11 -16.56 -27.55
N PHE A 491 21.55 -15.78 -28.53
CA PHE A 491 22.94 -15.75 -28.95
C PHE A 491 23.52 -14.38 -28.65
N TYR A 492 24.76 -14.39 -28.15
CA TYR A 492 25.49 -13.18 -27.81
C TYR A 492 26.25 -12.71 -29.04
N THR A 493 25.93 -11.53 -29.54
CA THR A 493 26.79 -10.81 -30.49
C THR A 493 27.55 -9.75 -29.72
N GLY A 494 28.89 -9.81 -29.77
CA GLY A 494 29.75 -8.81 -29.16
C GLY A 494 29.60 -7.47 -29.88
N HIS A 495 29.33 -6.43 -29.12
CA HIS A 495 29.47 -5.03 -29.51
C HIS A 495 30.37 -4.36 -28.47
N ILE A 496 30.99 -3.22 -28.76
CA ILE A 496 31.99 -2.58 -27.89
C ILE A 496 31.47 -2.51 -26.44
N ASP A 497 32.16 -3.21 -25.54
CA ASP A 497 31.89 -3.37 -24.10
C ASP A 497 30.54 -3.98 -23.66
N SER A 498 29.78 -4.57 -24.58
CA SER A 498 28.46 -5.13 -24.28
C SER A 498 28.12 -6.38 -25.09
N TYR A 499 27.12 -7.14 -24.61
CA TYR A 499 26.55 -8.25 -25.35
C TYR A 499 25.09 -7.96 -25.68
N GLN A 500 24.77 -8.04 -26.97
CA GLN A 500 23.39 -8.00 -27.44
C GLN A 500 22.78 -9.39 -27.38
N VAL A 501 21.61 -9.49 -26.74
CA VAL A 501 20.81 -10.71 -26.72
C VAL A 501 19.72 -10.59 -27.78
N ARG A 502 19.83 -11.40 -28.83
CA ARG A 502 18.91 -11.38 -29.99
C ARG A 502 17.93 -12.55 -29.96
N ASP A 503 16.77 -12.33 -30.58
CA ASP A 503 15.81 -13.38 -30.91
C ASP A 503 16.02 -13.88 -32.34
N HIS A 504 16.00 -15.20 -32.56
CA HIS A 504 16.11 -15.77 -33.89
C HIS A 504 14.76 -15.73 -34.62
N LYS A 505 14.53 -14.68 -35.43
CA LYS A 505 13.49 -14.68 -36.46
C LYS A 505 14.11 -15.02 -37.82
N GLY A 506 13.50 -15.92 -38.58
CA GLY A 506 14.01 -16.49 -39.85
C GLY A 506 14.17 -15.52 -41.03
N ARG A 507 14.36 -14.23 -40.81
CA ARG A 507 14.76 -13.25 -41.83
C ARG A 507 15.89 -12.39 -41.25
N ARG A 508 17.01 -12.30 -41.99
CA ARG A 508 18.23 -11.50 -41.75
C ARG A 508 18.30 -10.80 -40.38
N GLY A 509 18.89 -11.46 -39.38
CA GLY A 509 19.57 -10.78 -38.27
C GLY A 509 18.87 -10.68 -36.92
N GLY A 510 17.61 -11.10 -36.78
CA GLY A 510 16.92 -11.17 -35.47
C GLY A 510 16.68 -9.82 -34.77
N ALA A 511 15.57 -9.68 -34.03
CA ALA A 511 15.34 -8.47 -33.23
C ALA A 511 16.21 -8.52 -31.97
N VAL A 512 16.92 -7.43 -31.64
CA VAL A 512 17.62 -7.29 -30.36
C VAL A 512 16.56 -7.18 -29.26
N LEU A 513 16.58 -8.11 -28.30
CA LEU A 513 15.63 -8.13 -27.19
C LEU A 513 16.08 -7.19 -26.06
N PHE A 514 17.35 -7.28 -25.69
CA PHE A 514 18.00 -6.42 -24.69
C PHE A 514 19.52 -6.54 -24.79
N GLU A 515 20.21 -5.60 -24.15
CA GLU A 515 21.67 -5.53 -24.08
C GLU A 515 22.12 -5.66 -22.63
N ILE A 516 23.20 -6.41 -22.40
CA ILE A 516 23.81 -6.59 -21.07
C ILE A 516 25.29 -6.22 -21.11
N PHE A 517 25.81 -5.71 -20.00
CA PHE A 517 27.24 -5.45 -19.84
C PHE A 517 28.03 -6.76 -19.76
N LYS A 518 29.30 -6.68 -20.19
CA LYS A 518 30.22 -7.81 -20.21
C LYS A 518 30.36 -8.47 -18.84
N GLU A 519 30.37 -7.68 -17.77
CA GLU A 519 30.53 -8.12 -16.38
C GLU A 519 29.29 -8.84 -15.84
N TYR A 520 28.10 -8.53 -16.37
CA TYR A 520 26.85 -9.17 -15.93
C TYR A 520 26.63 -10.53 -16.60
N LYS A 521 27.22 -10.77 -17.77
CA LYS A 521 27.04 -12.00 -18.54
C LYS A 521 27.30 -13.27 -17.71
N PRO A 522 28.43 -13.43 -16.99
CA PRO A 522 28.67 -14.64 -16.19
C PRO A 522 27.59 -14.87 -15.12
N HIS A 523 27.08 -13.80 -14.50
CA HIS A 523 26.00 -13.90 -13.52
C HIS A 523 24.70 -14.40 -14.18
N PHE A 524 24.35 -13.82 -15.33
CA PHE A 524 23.14 -14.20 -16.06
C PHE A 524 23.19 -15.65 -16.58
N GLU A 525 24.36 -16.12 -17.04
CA GLU A 525 24.55 -17.52 -17.45
C GLU A 525 24.37 -18.49 -16.28
N ARG A 526 24.91 -18.16 -15.09
CA ARG A 526 24.66 -18.94 -13.86
C ARG A 526 23.18 -19.03 -13.51
N TYR A 527 22.43 -17.95 -13.70
CA TYR A 527 20.99 -17.94 -13.50
C TYR A 527 20.26 -18.84 -14.51
N LEU A 528 20.61 -18.75 -15.80
CA LEU A 528 19.99 -19.58 -16.84
C LEU A 528 20.19 -21.07 -16.57
N GLU A 529 21.38 -21.46 -16.11
CA GLU A 529 21.68 -22.86 -15.74
C GLU A 529 20.87 -23.33 -14.54
N TRP A 530 20.84 -22.52 -13.47
CA TRP A 530 20.00 -22.78 -12.30
C TRP A 530 18.52 -22.92 -12.68
N ARG A 531 18.02 -22.03 -13.52
CA ARG A 531 16.63 -22.00 -13.95
C ARG A 531 16.28 -23.21 -14.80
N ARG A 532 17.15 -23.63 -15.74
CA ARG A 532 16.95 -24.84 -16.56
C ARG A 532 16.86 -26.09 -15.70
N THR A 533 17.67 -26.17 -14.64
CA THR A 533 17.69 -27.31 -13.73
C THR A 533 16.44 -27.39 -12.85
N ILE A 534 15.93 -26.26 -12.34
CA ILE A 534 14.75 -26.25 -11.46
C ILE A 534 13.44 -26.24 -12.26
N PHE A 535 13.39 -25.61 -13.43
CA PHE A 535 12.19 -25.43 -14.25
C PHE A 535 12.38 -25.94 -15.68
N PRO A 536 12.58 -27.24 -15.90
CA PRO A 536 12.88 -27.80 -17.23
C PRO A 536 11.71 -27.69 -18.23
N HIS A 537 10.46 -27.64 -17.75
CA HIS A 537 9.26 -27.71 -18.61
C HIS A 537 8.59 -26.36 -18.88
N THR A 538 9.13 -25.28 -18.34
CA THR A 538 8.60 -23.93 -18.54
C THR A 538 9.47 -23.23 -19.57
N ASP A 539 8.91 -22.31 -20.33
CA ASP A 539 9.67 -21.44 -21.26
C ASP A 539 9.86 -20.03 -20.71
N ARG A 540 9.33 -19.66 -19.56
CA ARG A 540 9.48 -18.31 -18.97
C ARG A 540 10.87 -18.03 -18.43
N LEU A 541 11.45 -16.88 -18.74
CA LEU A 541 12.76 -16.51 -18.19
C LEU A 541 12.72 -16.46 -16.66
N PHE A 542 11.67 -15.87 -16.07
CA PHE A 542 11.44 -15.79 -14.63
C PHE A 542 10.20 -16.61 -14.19
N PRO A 543 10.32 -17.93 -13.97
CA PRO A 543 9.20 -18.82 -13.72
C PRO A 543 8.75 -18.83 -12.25
N PHE A 544 7.98 -17.82 -11.83
CA PHE A 544 7.43 -17.78 -10.47
C PHE A 544 6.50 -18.96 -10.17
N ILE A 545 6.70 -19.64 -9.05
CA ILE A 545 5.83 -20.70 -8.56
C ILE A 545 4.58 -20.07 -7.94
N ARG A 546 3.40 -20.42 -8.47
CA ARG A 546 2.08 -19.86 -8.11
C ARG A 546 1.09 -20.94 -7.74
N GLN A 547 -0.02 -20.55 -7.10
CA GLN A 547 -1.14 -21.44 -6.82
C GLN A 547 -1.83 -21.88 -8.14
N ASN A 548 -2.19 -23.17 -8.27
CA ASN A 548 -2.94 -23.67 -9.43
C ASN A 548 -4.21 -22.83 -9.70
N GLY A 549 -4.42 -22.45 -10.97
CA GLY A 549 -5.54 -21.64 -11.44
C GLY A 549 -5.35 -20.12 -11.34
N SER A 550 -4.20 -19.63 -10.84
CA SER A 550 -3.84 -18.21 -10.92
C SER A 550 -3.26 -17.89 -12.31
N LEU A 551 -3.74 -16.82 -12.95
CA LEU A 551 -3.19 -16.36 -14.23
C LEU A 551 -1.67 -16.21 -14.15
N ALA A 552 -1.00 -16.62 -15.23
CA ALA A 552 0.44 -16.45 -15.40
C ALA A 552 0.88 -14.96 -15.42
N ASP A 553 -0.07 -14.04 -15.34
CA ASP A 553 0.08 -12.59 -15.56
C ASP A 553 -0.18 -11.71 -14.32
N THR A 554 -0.42 -12.28 -13.13
CA THR A 554 -0.52 -11.45 -11.91
C THR A 554 0.79 -10.74 -11.56
N LYS A 555 0.66 -9.48 -11.13
CA LYS A 555 1.73 -8.51 -10.85
C LYS A 555 2.82 -9.04 -9.92
N PHE A 556 4.08 -8.69 -10.20
CA PHE A 556 5.19 -8.82 -9.25
C PHE A 556 4.99 -7.83 -8.09
N PHE A 557 5.02 -8.32 -6.84
CA PHE A 557 4.90 -7.48 -5.65
C PHE A 557 6.20 -7.36 -4.84
N GLY A 558 7.25 -8.14 -5.17
CA GLY A 558 8.55 -8.11 -4.50
C GLY A 558 8.47 -8.33 -2.99
N THR A 559 7.48 -9.09 -2.52
CA THR A 559 7.16 -9.18 -1.09
C THR A 559 8.18 -10.03 -0.34
N LEU A 560 8.79 -11.01 -1.00
CA LEU A 560 9.76 -11.89 -0.38
C LEU A 560 11.10 -11.19 -0.21
N ILE A 561 11.57 -10.48 -1.25
CA ILE A 561 12.80 -9.71 -1.15
C ILE A 561 12.67 -8.52 -0.19
N GLN A 562 11.49 -7.92 -0.06
CA GLN A 562 11.22 -6.91 0.98
C GLN A 562 11.41 -7.45 2.40
N ILE A 563 11.03 -8.71 2.64
CA ILE A 563 11.25 -9.37 3.94
C ILE A 563 12.75 -9.56 4.17
N VAL A 564 13.48 -10.03 3.16
CA VAL A 564 14.95 -10.18 3.24
C VAL A 564 15.62 -8.84 3.54
N CYS A 565 15.27 -7.78 2.82
CA CYS A 565 15.79 -6.42 3.05
C CYS A 565 15.48 -5.93 4.47
N LYS A 566 14.29 -6.22 5.00
CA LYS A 566 13.91 -5.85 6.36
C LYS A 566 14.78 -6.55 7.41
N HIS A 567 15.10 -7.83 7.21
CA HIS A 567 16.04 -8.56 8.08
C HIS A 567 17.47 -8.02 7.94
N ALA A 568 17.90 -7.72 6.71
CA ALA A 568 19.21 -7.16 6.40
C ALA A 568 19.40 -5.70 6.84
N LYS A 569 18.34 -5.03 7.31
CA LYS A 569 18.31 -3.58 7.60
C LYS A 569 18.72 -2.72 6.39
N VAL A 570 18.42 -3.18 5.18
CA VAL A 570 18.70 -2.47 3.92
C VAL A 570 17.40 -1.90 3.34
N THR A 571 17.45 -0.68 2.81
CA THR A 571 16.31 -0.05 2.13
C THR A 571 15.94 -0.86 0.88
N TYR A 572 14.70 -1.32 0.79
CA TYR A 572 14.20 -1.97 -0.43
C TYR A 572 14.03 -0.94 -1.55
N VAL A 573 14.66 -1.19 -2.69
CA VAL A 573 14.58 -0.36 -3.89
C VAL A 573 13.68 -1.05 -4.93
N PRO A 574 12.45 -0.56 -5.20
CA PRO A 574 11.56 -1.19 -6.16
C PRO A 574 12.10 -1.16 -7.61
N PRO A 575 11.68 -2.09 -8.49
CA PRO A 575 12.17 -2.17 -9.86
C PRO A 575 12.07 -0.87 -10.68
N GLN A 576 11.00 -0.08 -10.47
CA GLN A 576 10.85 1.22 -11.12
C GLN A 576 11.95 2.21 -10.71
N MET A 577 12.37 2.18 -9.44
CA MET A 577 13.48 2.99 -8.96
C MET A 577 14.82 2.46 -9.49
N LEU A 578 15.05 1.14 -9.57
CA LEU A 578 16.27 0.59 -10.19
C LEU A 578 16.45 1.06 -11.63
N ARG A 579 15.39 0.97 -12.44
CA ARG A 579 15.40 1.50 -13.82
C ARG A 579 15.68 3.00 -13.84
N GLY A 580 15.03 3.77 -12.96
CA GLY A 580 15.25 5.22 -12.85
C GLY A 580 16.66 5.60 -12.41
N THR A 581 17.26 4.85 -11.48
CA THR A 581 18.64 5.05 -11.01
C THR A 581 19.63 4.79 -12.13
N ARG A 582 19.47 3.70 -12.89
CA ARG A 582 20.30 3.38 -14.06
C ARG A 582 20.25 4.50 -15.10
N VAL A 583 19.05 4.93 -15.49
CA VAL A 583 18.85 5.99 -16.49
C VAL A 583 19.46 7.32 -16.02
N ASN A 584 19.27 7.69 -14.76
CA ASN A 584 19.88 8.89 -14.20
C ASN A 584 21.41 8.78 -14.07
N TRP A 585 21.94 7.58 -13.80
CA TRP A 585 23.37 7.34 -13.78
C TRP A 585 23.98 7.53 -15.18
N PHE A 586 23.37 6.96 -16.24
CA PHE A 586 23.80 7.20 -17.63
C PHE A 586 23.76 8.68 -17.99
N LEU A 587 22.65 9.36 -17.70
CA LEU A 587 22.50 10.79 -17.98
C LEU A 587 23.60 11.63 -17.30
N ARG A 588 24.04 11.23 -16.10
CA ARG A 588 25.13 11.90 -15.38
C ARG A 588 26.49 11.65 -16.02
N GLN A 589 26.72 10.45 -16.58
CA GLN A 589 27.99 10.08 -17.21
C GLN A 589 28.13 10.62 -18.63
N THR A 590 27.06 10.54 -19.43
CA THR A 590 27.07 10.95 -20.84
C THR A 590 26.80 12.43 -21.04
N ALA A 591 26.07 13.07 -20.10
CA ALA A 591 25.55 14.43 -20.23
C ALA A 591 24.69 14.66 -21.49
N ASP A 592 24.30 13.59 -22.20
CA ASP A 592 23.55 13.62 -23.46
C ASP A 592 22.21 12.88 -23.29
N PRO A 593 21.08 13.61 -23.35
CA PRO A 593 19.75 13.02 -23.29
C PRO A 593 19.39 12.09 -24.46
N GLU A 594 19.94 12.28 -25.66
CA GLU A 594 19.62 11.44 -26.83
C GLU A 594 20.25 10.07 -26.70
N ILE A 595 21.56 10.01 -26.42
CA ILE A 595 22.30 8.77 -26.17
C ILE A 595 21.68 8.01 -24.98
N THR A 596 21.31 8.72 -23.91
CA THR A 596 20.69 8.11 -22.73
C THR A 596 19.29 7.56 -23.03
N ALA A 597 18.52 8.23 -23.90
CA ALA A 597 17.20 7.78 -24.32
C ALA A 597 17.31 6.51 -25.16
N GLU A 598 18.29 6.45 -26.07
CA GLU A 598 18.61 5.28 -26.88
C GLU A 598 18.97 4.07 -26.00
N ILE A 599 19.92 4.23 -25.07
CA ILE A 599 20.31 3.18 -24.10
C ILE A 599 19.13 2.75 -23.21
N GLY A 600 18.26 3.70 -22.84
CA GLY A 600 17.09 3.45 -22.00
C GLY A 600 15.88 2.86 -22.74
N GLN A 601 15.96 2.70 -24.07
CA GLN A 601 14.85 2.35 -24.97
C GLN A 601 13.63 3.26 -24.77
N HIS A 602 13.85 4.55 -24.54
CA HIS A 602 12.81 5.56 -24.34
C HIS A 602 12.88 6.61 -25.45
N THR A 603 11.78 7.31 -25.68
CA THR A 603 11.88 8.58 -26.43
C THR A 603 12.57 9.63 -25.56
N THR A 604 13.33 10.55 -26.16
CA THR A 604 13.95 11.69 -25.48
C THR A 604 12.93 12.48 -24.65
N ARG A 605 11.71 12.63 -25.18
CA ARG A 605 10.60 13.29 -24.47
C ARG A 605 10.17 12.53 -23.21
N THR A 606 10.11 11.20 -23.25
CA THR A 606 9.79 10.37 -22.07
C THR A 606 10.93 10.40 -21.06
N LEU A 607 12.19 10.38 -21.52
CA LEU A 607 13.37 10.55 -20.67
C LEU A 607 13.29 11.86 -19.88
N LEU A 608 13.11 12.98 -20.57
CA LEU A 608 13.07 14.31 -19.97
C LEU A 608 11.88 14.53 -19.03
N ASN A 609 10.71 13.95 -19.34
CA ASN A 609 9.50 14.14 -18.55
C ASN A 609 9.39 13.21 -17.33
N ALA A 610 9.87 11.97 -17.43
CA ALA A 610 9.65 10.94 -16.42
C ALA A 610 10.90 10.57 -15.62
N TYR A 611 12.09 10.73 -16.20
CA TYR A 611 13.35 10.23 -15.62
C TYR A 611 14.33 11.34 -15.27
N HIS A 612 14.45 12.38 -16.10
CA HIS A 612 15.32 13.52 -15.88
C HIS A 612 14.91 14.24 -14.59
N ARG A 613 15.73 14.09 -13.56
CA ARG A 613 15.64 14.89 -12.34
C ARG A 613 16.77 15.92 -12.41
N PRO A 614 16.46 17.22 -12.55
CA PRO A 614 17.49 18.25 -12.55
C PRO A 614 18.32 18.14 -11.27
N SER A 615 19.63 17.97 -11.42
CA SER A 615 20.57 17.97 -10.29
C SER A 615 20.72 19.41 -9.82
N LEU A 616 20.36 19.70 -8.57
CA LEU A 616 20.58 21.03 -8.00
C LEU A 616 22.08 21.33 -7.91
N GLN A 617 22.90 20.33 -7.57
CA GLN A 617 24.36 20.50 -7.50
C GLN A 617 24.96 20.82 -8.86
N ARG A 618 24.53 20.13 -9.92
CA ARG A 618 25.02 20.38 -11.28
C ARG A 618 24.48 21.70 -11.82
N ALA A 619 23.21 22.01 -11.58
CA ALA A 619 22.64 23.30 -11.96
C ALA A 619 23.35 24.47 -11.26
N LEU A 620 23.69 24.33 -9.97
CA LEU A 620 24.50 25.31 -9.25
C LEU A 620 25.91 25.41 -9.84
N GLY A 621 26.57 24.28 -10.11
CA GLY A 621 27.90 24.27 -10.73
C GLY A 621 27.91 24.90 -12.12
N GLU A 622 26.98 24.50 -12.99
CA GLU A 622 26.81 25.05 -14.34
C GLU A 622 26.44 26.53 -14.30
N SER A 623 25.54 26.95 -13.41
CA SER A 623 25.20 28.37 -13.23
C SER A 623 26.40 29.16 -12.72
N THR A 624 27.18 28.60 -11.79
CA THR A 624 28.38 29.25 -11.26
C THR A 624 29.43 29.41 -12.36
N ILE A 625 29.69 28.36 -13.14
CA ILE A 625 30.63 28.40 -14.28
C ILE A 625 30.15 29.39 -15.34
N PHE A 626 28.84 29.40 -15.64
CA PHE A 626 28.24 30.34 -16.58
C PHE A 626 28.43 31.78 -16.12
N TRP A 627 28.06 32.11 -14.87
CA TRP A 627 28.20 33.47 -14.36
C TRP A 627 29.67 33.90 -14.21
N GLN A 628 30.57 32.98 -13.83
CA GLN A 628 32.02 33.23 -13.85
C GLN A 628 32.55 33.55 -15.26
N SER A 629 31.97 32.95 -16.30
CA SER A 629 32.37 33.20 -17.69
C SER A 629 31.78 34.48 -18.28
N VAL A 630 30.60 34.90 -17.81
CA VAL A 630 29.83 36.04 -18.34
C VAL A 630 30.15 37.34 -17.62
N ASP A 631 30.45 37.30 -16.31
CA ASP A 631 30.81 38.48 -15.54
C ASP A 631 31.97 38.19 -14.55
N PRO A 632 33.22 38.51 -14.93
CA PRO A 632 34.38 38.39 -14.07
C PRO A 632 34.35 39.35 -12.86
N HIS A 633 33.53 40.41 -12.86
CA HIS A 633 33.39 41.33 -11.73
C HIS A 633 32.43 40.82 -10.66
N SER A 634 31.53 39.87 -10.99
CA SER A 634 30.79 39.07 -10.00
C SER A 634 31.70 38.22 -9.09
N ALA A 635 33.01 38.10 -9.40
CA ALA A 635 33.99 37.35 -8.62
C ALA A 635 34.77 38.19 -7.59
N LEU A 636 34.50 39.50 -7.49
CA LEU A 636 34.96 40.31 -6.35
C LEU A 636 33.97 40.12 -5.19
N PRO A 637 34.42 39.69 -4.01
CA PRO A 637 33.50 39.53 -2.88
C PRO A 637 32.98 40.90 -2.49
N GLN A 638 31.65 41.09 -2.57
CA GLN A 638 30.98 42.17 -1.85
C GLN A 638 31.04 41.85 -0.35
N ALA A 639 31.12 42.88 0.49
CA ALA A 639 31.04 42.67 1.94
C ALA A 639 29.65 42.11 2.29
N VAL A 640 29.62 41.12 3.19
CA VAL A 640 28.35 40.56 3.68
C VAL A 640 27.72 41.45 4.75
N GLY A 641 28.52 42.29 5.40
CA GLY A 641 28.06 43.36 6.28
C GLY A 641 28.05 44.71 5.56
N PRO A 642 27.53 45.78 6.19
CA PRO A 642 27.57 47.12 5.62
C PRO A 642 28.98 47.47 5.15
N GLY A 643 29.13 48.08 3.97
CA GLY A 643 30.40 48.57 3.44
C GLY A 643 30.96 47.76 2.28
N ASP A 644 32.24 47.97 1.97
CA ASP A 644 32.93 47.35 0.84
C ASP A 644 33.99 46.33 1.27
N CYS A 645 34.45 45.52 0.31
CA CYS A 645 35.50 44.53 0.55
C CYS A 645 36.59 44.58 -0.53
N ALA A 646 37.84 44.59 -0.08
CA ALA A 646 39.02 44.68 -0.94
C ALA A 646 39.77 43.34 -1.13
N GLY A 647 39.28 42.23 -0.56
CA GLY A 647 40.05 40.98 -0.50
C GLY A 647 39.22 39.70 -0.58
N LYS A 648 39.83 38.62 -1.08
CA LYS A 648 39.15 37.34 -1.38
C LYS A 648 38.88 36.44 -0.18
N GLU A 649 39.64 36.59 0.90
CA GLU A 649 39.55 35.75 2.09
C GLU A 649 39.49 36.60 3.37
N PRO A 650 38.77 36.16 4.41
CA PRO A 650 38.66 36.91 5.66
C PRO A 650 40.01 36.89 6.40
N LYS A 651 40.50 38.08 6.78
CA LYS A 651 41.77 38.23 7.51
C LYS A 651 41.50 38.94 8.83
N GLN A 652 41.84 38.31 9.94
CA GLN A 652 41.62 38.86 11.27
C GLN A 652 42.55 40.04 11.56
N SER A 653 42.00 41.11 12.13
CA SER A 653 42.79 42.23 12.65
C SER A 653 43.55 41.84 13.91
N GLU A 654 44.67 42.52 14.15
CA GLU A 654 45.50 42.29 15.35
C GLU A 654 44.77 42.68 16.65
N GLN A 655 43.83 43.62 16.56
CA GLN A 655 42.98 44.09 17.66
C GLN A 655 41.64 43.34 17.71
N HIS A 656 41.66 42.01 17.84
CA HIS A 656 40.46 41.18 17.98
C HIS A 656 40.13 40.93 19.46
N PRO A 657 39.00 41.45 19.99
CA PRO A 657 38.64 41.23 21.39
C PRO A 657 38.21 39.77 21.66
N PRO A 658 38.53 39.21 22.85
CA PRO A 658 38.05 37.89 23.24
C PRO A 658 36.51 37.89 23.32
N GLY A 659 35.87 36.99 22.58
CA GLY A 659 34.40 36.89 22.48
C GLY A 659 33.79 37.59 21.26
N ALA A 660 34.55 38.41 20.52
CA ALA A 660 34.08 39.00 19.27
C ALA A 660 33.92 37.93 18.17
N PRO A 661 32.95 38.09 17.25
CA PRO A 661 32.81 37.25 16.06
C PRO A 661 34.13 37.07 15.31
N LYS A 662 34.43 35.82 14.93
CA LYS A 662 35.57 35.54 14.05
C LYS A 662 35.26 36.03 12.64
N PRO A 663 36.22 36.62 11.93
CA PRO A 663 36.01 37.06 10.55
C PRO A 663 35.56 35.90 9.64
N ASP A 664 34.39 36.07 9.02
CA ASP A 664 33.85 35.14 8.04
C ASP A 664 33.16 35.92 6.90
N CYS A 665 33.13 35.34 5.70
CA CYS A 665 32.42 35.90 4.54
C CYS A 665 30.98 35.34 4.45
N ARG A 666 30.34 35.08 5.60
CA ARG A 666 28.99 34.47 5.66
C ARG A 666 28.01 35.27 6.51
N ARG A 667 28.50 35.97 7.53
CA ARG A 667 27.71 36.77 8.47
C ARG A 667 28.16 38.21 8.42
N ALA A 668 27.22 39.15 8.46
CA ALA A 668 27.50 40.58 8.50
C ALA A 668 28.45 40.97 9.66
N SER A 669 28.27 40.37 10.83
CA SER A 669 29.13 40.62 12.01
C SER A 669 30.58 40.16 11.84
N GLY A 670 30.86 39.21 10.93
CA GLY A 670 32.22 38.76 10.61
C GLY A 670 33.04 39.80 9.85
N CYS A 671 32.41 40.81 9.23
CA CYS A 671 33.13 41.82 8.46
C CYS A 671 33.84 42.86 9.36
N LEU A 672 33.34 43.14 10.56
CA LEU A 672 33.77 44.27 11.40
C LEU A 672 35.22 44.19 11.95
N TRP A 673 35.78 42.97 12.03
CA TRP A 673 37.17 42.72 12.43
C TRP A 673 38.01 42.12 11.29
N CYS A 674 37.55 42.27 10.04
CA CYS A 674 38.27 41.83 8.86
C CYS A 674 39.15 42.97 8.30
N LEU A 675 40.44 42.73 8.07
CA LEU A 675 41.37 43.70 7.46
C LEU A 675 41.00 44.10 6.03
N ASN A 676 40.18 43.28 5.36
CA ASN A 676 39.74 43.53 3.99
C ASN A 676 38.44 44.33 3.91
N HIS A 677 37.75 44.55 5.04
CA HIS A 677 36.55 45.38 5.11
C HIS A 677 36.91 46.86 4.94
N ARG A 678 36.06 47.60 4.24
CA ARG A 678 36.23 49.02 3.95
C ARG A 678 34.96 49.77 4.32
N ASP A 679 35.14 50.79 5.15
CA ASP A 679 34.11 51.78 5.42
C ASP A 679 33.89 52.63 4.15
N VAL A 680 32.64 52.92 3.82
CA VAL A 680 32.26 53.72 2.64
C VAL A 680 31.82 55.11 3.13
N ASP A 681 32.31 56.17 2.50
CA ASP A 681 31.97 57.54 2.89
C ASP A 681 30.65 57.99 2.27
N SER A 682 29.53 57.41 2.74
CA SER A 682 28.19 57.71 2.25
C SER A 682 27.15 57.69 3.37
N PHE A 683 26.06 58.42 3.18
CA PHE A 683 24.90 58.38 4.06
C PHE A 683 24.28 56.97 4.12
N ASP A 684 24.15 56.31 2.97
CA ASP A 684 23.60 54.96 2.83
C ASP A 684 24.35 53.94 3.70
N TYR A 685 25.68 54.01 3.71
CA TYR A 685 26.52 53.17 4.56
C TYR A 685 26.28 53.40 6.06
N ILE A 686 26.19 54.67 6.47
CA ILE A 686 25.94 55.04 7.87
C ILE A 686 24.55 54.58 8.29
N TRP A 687 23.52 54.76 7.45
CA TRP A 687 22.17 54.27 7.71
C TRP A 687 22.13 52.75 7.85
N ALA A 688 22.85 52.01 6.98
CA ALA A 688 22.99 50.57 7.09
C ALA A 688 23.71 50.13 8.38
N LEU A 689 24.74 50.87 8.83
CA LEU A 689 25.43 50.62 10.10
C LEU A 689 24.53 50.84 11.32
N VAL A 690 23.80 51.95 11.37
CA VAL A 690 22.89 52.27 12.49
C VAL A 690 21.73 51.27 12.52
N THR A 691 21.19 50.89 11.36
CA THR A 691 20.17 49.82 11.25
C THR A 691 20.72 48.48 11.74
N PHE A 692 21.95 48.12 11.34
CA PHE A 692 22.59 46.89 11.80
C PHE A 692 22.83 46.89 13.32
N LYS A 693 23.19 48.04 13.91
CA LYS A 693 23.28 48.22 15.36
C LYS A 693 21.94 47.96 16.04
N HIS A 694 20.83 48.50 15.52
CA HIS A 694 19.48 48.27 16.05
C HIS A 694 19.13 46.78 16.09
N LEU A 695 19.36 46.06 14.99
CA LEU A 695 19.18 44.60 14.92
C LEU A 695 19.96 43.87 16.02
N LYS A 696 21.22 44.28 16.28
CA LYS A 696 22.05 43.67 17.33
C LYS A 696 21.61 44.04 18.73
N THR A 697 21.03 45.21 18.94
CA THR A 697 20.38 45.59 20.20
C THR A 697 19.18 44.69 20.50
N ILE A 698 18.35 44.38 19.49
CA ILE A 698 17.22 43.44 19.63
C ILE A 698 17.73 42.03 19.95
N GLU A 699 18.75 41.54 19.24
CA GLU A 699 19.37 40.23 19.53
C GLU A 699 19.93 40.16 20.95
N LEU A 700 20.58 41.24 21.42
CA LEU A 700 21.09 41.33 22.79
C LEU A 700 19.95 41.31 23.82
N GLY A 701 18.85 42.02 23.55
CA GLY A 701 17.67 42.07 24.43
C GLY A 701 16.92 40.73 24.53
N LYS A 702 17.01 39.89 23.50
CA LYS A 702 16.43 38.52 23.49
C LYS A 702 17.37 37.45 24.08
N GLY A 703 18.64 37.78 24.30
CA GLY A 703 19.63 36.87 24.86
C GLY A 703 19.41 36.58 26.34
N ALA A 704 19.95 35.45 26.82
CA ALA A 704 19.96 35.15 28.25
C ALA A 704 20.87 36.14 29.00
N ILE A 705 20.41 36.64 30.15
CA ILE A 705 21.20 37.56 31.00
C ILE A 705 22.48 36.84 31.45
N PRO A 706 23.69 37.33 31.10
CA PRO A 706 24.94 36.67 31.48
C PRO A 706 25.13 36.71 33.01
N LYS A 707 25.71 35.64 33.58
CA LYS A 707 26.01 35.61 35.02
C LYS A 707 27.27 36.44 35.29
N LYS A 708 27.41 36.94 36.53
CA LYS A 708 28.56 37.76 36.94
C LYS A 708 29.87 36.96 36.75
N GLY A 709 30.69 37.38 35.78
CA GLY A 709 31.96 36.73 35.41
C GLY A 709 31.95 36.03 34.04
N ASP A 710 30.80 35.93 33.36
CA ASP A 710 30.75 35.46 31.97
C ASP A 710 31.31 36.52 31.01
N ALA A 711 31.87 36.08 29.89
CA ALA A 711 32.30 36.97 28.81
C ALA A 711 31.10 37.70 28.21
N ASP A 712 31.29 38.95 27.79
CA ASP A 712 30.25 39.74 27.13
C ASP A 712 29.72 39.00 25.88
N PRO A 713 28.39 39.00 25.65
CA PRO A 713 27.81 38.37 24.47
C PRO A 713 28.39 38.95 23.16
N PRO A 714 28.55 38.12 22.10
CA PRO A 714 29.10 38.60 20.83
C PRO A 714 28.33 39.79 20.22
N SER A 715 27.01 39.88 20.45
CA SER A 715 26.18 41.01 19.98
C SER A 715 26.57 42.33 20.64
N LYS A 716 27.02 42.33 21.90
CA LYS A 716 27.51 43.52 22.59
C LYS A 716 28.83 44.01 21.98
N ALA A 717 29.78 43.10 21.73
CA ALA A 717 31.04 43.44 21.06
C ALA A 717 30.81 44.02 19.64
N VAL A 718 29.76 43.57 18.95
CA VAL A 718 29.36 44.12 17.65
C VAL A 718 28.78 45.53 17.79
N ILE A 719 27.89 45.77 18.76
CA ILE A 719 27.33 47.10 19.04
C ILE A 719 28.45 48.09 19.36
N ASP A 720 29.35 47.72 20.28
CA ASP A 720 30.47 48.58 20.71
C ASP A 720 31.37 48.96 19.52
N ARG A 721 31.62 48.02 18.61
CA ARG A 721 32.44 48.24 17.41
C ARG A 721 31.75 49.13 16.38
N VAL A 722 30.43 49.02 16.24
CA VAL A 722 29.66 49.92 15.38
C VAL A 722 29.61 51.32 15.98
N ASP A 723 29.44 51.45 17.30
CA ASP A 723 29.48 52.73 18.00
C ASP A 723 30.83 53.45 17.87
N GLU A 724 31.93 52.71 17.94
CA GLU A 724 33.26 53.24 17.68
C GLU A 724 33.37 53.83 16.25
N LYS A 725 32.86 53.10 15.24
CA LYS A 725 32.85 53.55 13.85
C LYS A 725 31.96 54.80 13.68
N LEU A 726 30.74 54.78 14.21
CA LEU A 726 29.80 55.90 14.13
C LEU A 726 30.35 57.15 14.82
N ARG A 727 31.01 56.99 15.97
CA ARG A 727 31.70 58.09 16.66
C ARG A 727 32.80 58.69 15.80
N ALA A 728 33.63 57.86 15.16
CA ALA A 728 34.66 58.33 14.25
C ALA A 728 34.08 59.14 13.07
N PHE A 729 32.93 58.72 12.51
CA PHE A 729 32.23 59.51 11.48
C PHE A 729 31.70 60.84 12.03
N SER A 730 31.05 60.82 13.19
CA SER A 730 30.45 61.99 13.85
C SER A 730 31.46 63.06 14.25
N GLU A 731 32.65 62.64 14.72
CA GLU A 731 33.73 63.54 15.14
C GLU A 731 34.54 64.07 13.96
N SER A 732 34.45 63.46 12.78
CA SER A 732 35.33 63.79 11.64
C SER A 732 34.95 65.08 10.90
N ASN A 733 33.67 65.28 10.57
CA ASN A 733 33.20 66.51 9.93
C ASN A 733 31.69 66.73 10.17
N GLU A 734 31.21 67.96 9.93
CA GLU A 734 29.82 68.35 10.17
C GLU A 734 28.82 67.60 9.27
N GLN A 735 29.20 67.28 8.04
CA GLN A 735 28.35 66.55 7.09
C GLN A 735 28.07 65.11 7.56
N ARG A 736 29.11 64.37 7.93
CA ARG A 736 29.03 63.00 8.47
C ARG A 736 28.36 62.98 9.83
N ARG A 737 28.55 64.03 10.65
CA ARG A 737 27.77 64.23 11.87
C ARG A 737 26.28 64.34 11.57
N GLY A 738 25.91 65.14 10.57
CA GLY A 738 24.54 65.23 10.08
C GLY A 738 23.99 63.89 9.59
N TRP A 739 24.81 63.09 8.90
CA TRP A 739 24.43 61.75 8.47
C TRP A 739 24.16 60.78 9.62
N VAL A 740 24.99 60.79 10.67
CA VAL A 740 24.77 59.94 11.85
C VAL A 740 23.48 60.35 12.57
N ILE A 741 23.24 61.65 12.77
CA ILE A 741 22.03 62.16 13.42
C ILE A 741 20.77 61.78 12.63
N GLU A 742 20.77 62.02 11.31
CA GLU A 742 19.67 61.65 10.43
C GLU A 742 19.42 60.12 10.42
N ALA A 743 20.49 59.32 10.38
CA ALA A 743 20.36 57.86 10.41
C ALA A 743 19.79 57.36 11.74
N GLU A 744 20.15 57.96 12.88
CA GLU A 744 19.57 57.64 14.19
C GLU A 744 18.10 58.04 14.27
N LEU A 745 17.74 59.24 13.77
CA LEU A 745 16.34 59.69 13.69
C LEU A 745 15.46 58.74 12.85
N ARG A 746 15.98 58.21 11.74
CA ARG A 746 15.25 57.22 10.93
C ARG A 746 14.96 55.92 11.67
N ILE A 747 15.85 55.47 12.55
CA ILE A 747 15.58 54.30 13.39
C ILE A 747 14.47 54.61 14.40
N ASP A 748 14.48 55.80 15.00
CA ASP A 748 13.41 56.25 15.91
C ASP A 748 12.05 56.36 15.19
N GLU A 749 12.05 56.64 13.89
CA GLU A 749 10.87 56.66 13.01
C GLU A 749 10.49 55.28 12.42
N GLU A 750 11.20 54.21 12.81
CA GLU A 750 11.05 52.83 12.27
C GLU A 750 11.34 52.71 10.75
N ASP A 751 12.08 53.66 10.16
CA ASP A 751 12.57 53.62 8.77
C ASP A 751 13.93 52.91 8.68
N PHE A 752 13.89 51.58 8.63
CA PHE A 752 15.06 50.71 8.59
C PHE A 752 15.68 50.60 7.19
N HIS A 753 17.02 50.54 7.12
CA HIS A 753 17.72 50.30 5.85
C HIS A 753 17.27 48.97 5.22
N PRO A 754 16.98 48.92 3.89
CA PRO A 754 16.44 47.73 3.22
C PRO A 754 17.23 46.44 3.47
N SER A 755 18.56 46.55 3.58
CA SER A 755 19.47 45.41 3.84
C SER A 755 19.24 44.65 5.15
N PHE A 756 18.51 45.20 6.13
CA PHE A 756 18.22 44.53 7.41
C PHE A 756 16.77 44.70 7.90
N SER A 757 15.95 45.42 7.13
CA SER A 757 14.56 45.72 7.49
C SER A 757 13.70 44.46 7.70
N ASP A 758 13.86 43.45 6.85
CA ASP A 758 13.12 42.18 6.95
C ASP A 758 13.50 41.40 8.23
N GLU A 759 14.79 41.32 8.55
CA GLU A 759 15.29 40.63 9.75
C GLU A 759 14.87 41.32 11.05
N ILE A 760 14.76 42.65 11.03
CA ILE A 760 14.26 43.44 12.17
C ILE A 760 12.76 43.19 12.34
N ASN A 761 11.96 43.27 11.27
CA ASN A 761 10.52 43.03 11.30
C ASN A 761 10.18 41.60 11.78
N GLU A 762 10.93 40.59 11.32
CA GLU A 762 10.79 39.20 11.80
C GLU A 762 11.17 39.10 13.28
N SER A 763 12.20 39.82 13.71
CA SER A 763 12.64 39.84 15.09
C SER A 763 11.63 40.55 16.00
N GLU A 764 10.98 41.60 15.56
CA GLU A 764 9.99 42.33 16.36
C GLU A 764 8.60 41.65 16.36
N GLY A 765 8.41 40.63 15.53
CA GLY A 765 7.22 39.77 15.52
C GLY A 765 6.06 40.32 14.65
N VAL A 766 6.39 41.10 13.62
CA VAL A 766 5.43 41.81 12.76
C VAL A 766 5.10 41.05 11.46
N ALA A 767 5.69 39.85 11.24
CA ALA A 767 5.52 39.04 10.02
C ALA A 767 4.59 37.81 10.16
#